data_AF-A0A7Z0WU38-F1
#
_entry.id   AF-A0A7Z0WU38-F1
#
_cell.length_a   1.000
_cell.length_b   1.000
_cell.length_c   1.000
_cell.angle_alpha   90.00
_cell.angle_beta   90.00
_cell.angle_gamma   90.00
#
_symmetry.space_group_name_H-M   'P 1'
#
loop_
_entity.id
_entity.type
_entity.pdbx_description
1 polymer ?
#
loop_
_entity_poly.entity_id
_entity_poly.type
_entity_poly.pdbx_seq_one_letter_code
_entity_poly.pdbx_strand_id
1 'polypeptide(L)'
;MALLTASPVRTVAAAAFGQLCLLGVLAVIGGLGPAGWVAGLAYCAAGATALTVTTRRFAVGSFGPADLVTLGRAALVGGVSALVADGSAPVPLLVAVASLALALDAVDGRVARRTGTISPFGARFDMEVDAFLILVLSVHMAGELGPWVLAIGGMRYLWVAAGRVFGWLRAPLPPSLPRKTVAAVQGVVLAVAASRLLPAPVTVAVVALALAGLLWSFGRDLVWLRDQRVVEPKEQTRLRRVLRPVATGVAGVLVLFALLAPGDLALFTPSAFLRIPVEAILIAGLALVLPRRARRAAVVLVGVGLGLLTIMKFFDIGFNETLARPFDPIFDWTFLGPGVEFLHDSIGGVGADLVVVGAGALALGVIVAMCWSVARLSRLVAAHQVRSAHTITVLGVVWMVCAAFGVQFAPQTPLAAHAAASAAYQDARQIRTGLLDPLRFAKEAADDDFRHTPGSELLTALRGKDVVVAFVESYGRVAIQDSDIAGEVRQVLDEGTERLRAAGFDSRSAFLESSTSGGGSWFAHATLQSGLWINNQQRYDALTAGDRLTLSGAFRRAGWRTVCVAPAITRAWPEGRFFGYDKVYDANNVGYEGPIFAYSKMPDQYALAHFDRTERTATDRRPVMAELDLTSSHTPWVPLPTTLDWSEVDDGSSFEPTSDTRSQHIWPDPTKVRHAYGDAVRYSLNILISYTETHADDNFVLILLGDHQPAPIVTGKGATWDVPISIITKDPTVMSHIASWEWQPGLTPAPDATVWRMDTFRDRFLRTFSPRSDSAPSAAAR
;
A
#
# COMPACT_ATOMS: atom_id res chain seq x y z
N MET A 1 15.44 -52.45 -26.43
CA MET A 1 16.86 -52.88 -26.33
C MET A 1 17.84 -52.05 -27.15
N ALA A 2 17.46 -51.39 -28.26
CA ALA A 2 18.40 -50.62 -29.11
C ALA A 2 18.98 -49.31 -28.52
N LEU A 3 18.37 -48.72 -27.49
CA LEU A 3 18.86 -47.49 -26.82
C LEU A 3 19.97 -47.75 -25.77
N LEU A 4 20.07 -48.98 -25.23
CA LEU A 4 21.01 -49.32 -24.16
C LEU A 4 22.46 -49.49 -24.67
N THR A 5 22.66 -49.55 -25.99
CA THR A 5 23.96 -49.66 -26.68
C THR A 5 24.32 -48.42 -27.50
N ALA A 6 23.51 -47.35 -27.43
CA ALA A 6 23.73 -46.11 -28.16
C ALA A 6 24.80 -45.23 -27.50
N SER A 7 25.58 -44.51 -28.31
CA SER A 7 26.56 -43.57 -27.77
C SER A 7 25.87 -42.44 -26.98
N PRO A 8 26.47 -41.94 -25.89
CA PRO A 8 25.89 -40.90 -25.03
C PRO A 8 25.39 -39.67 -25.81
N VAL A 9 26.11 -39.30 -26.88
CA VAL A 9 25.76 -38.19 -27.76
C VAL A 9 24.44 -38.43 -28.52
N ARG A 10 24.23 -39.65 -29.04
CA ARG A 10 22.98 -40.01 -29.73
C ARG A 10 21.80 -40.02 -28.77
N THR A 11 22.00 -40.49 -27.54
CA THR A 11 20.96 -40.51 -26.50
C THR A 11 20.57 -39.10 -26.07
N VAL A 12 21.53 -38.19 -25.88
CA VAL A 12 21.28 -36.77 -25.58
C VAL A 12 20.56 -36.08 -26.74
N ALA A 13 20.95 -36.35 -27.99
CA ALA A 13 20.27 -35.80 -29.17
C ALA A 13 18.82 -36.30 -29.30
N ALA A 14 18.57 -37.59 -29.02
CA ALA A 14 17.23 -38.15 -29.02
C ALA A 14 16.34 -37.52 -27.93
N ALA A 15 16.88 -37.25 -26.74
CA ALA A 15 16.16 -36.56 -25.68
C ALA A 15 15.89 -35.10 -26.00
N ALA A 16 16.84 -34.39 -26.60
CA ALA A 16 16.65 -33.03 -27.08
C ALA A 16 15.52 -32.96 -28.13
N PHE A 17 15.50 -33.91 -29.07
CA PHE A 17 14.40 -34.05 -30.03
C PHE A 17 13.07 -34.36 -29.34
N GLY A 18 13.05 -35.28 -28.37
CA GLY A 18 11.85 -35.58 -27.57
C GLY A 18 11.31 -34.35 -26.83
N GLN A 19 12.18 -33.50 -26.29
CA GLN A 19 11.78 -32.24 -25.67
C GLN A 19 11.22 -31.24 -26.70
N LEU A 20 11.79 -31.14 -27.90
CA LEU A 20 11.24 -30.31 -28.98
C LEU A 20 9.82 -30.77 -29.39
N CYS A 21 9.61 -32.08 -29.49
CA CYS A 21 8.27 -32.63 -29.73
C CYS A 21 7.31 -32.29 -28.58
N LEU A 22 7.75 -32.38 -27.33
CA LEU A 22 6.94 -31.99 -26.16
C LEU A 22 6.57 -30.50 -26.21
N LEU A 23 7.51 -29.60 -26.53
CA LEU A 23 7.24 -28.18 -26.68
C LEU A 23 6.23 -27.91 -27.81
N GLY A 24 6.33 -28.64 -28.93
CA GLY A 24 5.34 -28.60 -30.01
C GLY A 24 3.94 -29.03 -29.56
N VAL A 25 3.84 -30.11 -28.79
CA VAL A 25 2.57 -30.57 -28.21
C VAL A 25 2.00 -29.55 -27.21
N LEU A 26 2.84 -28.98 -26.35
CA LEU A 26 2.43 -27.94 -25.40
C LEU A 26 2.00 -26.65 -26.11
N ALA A 27 2.63 -26.31 -27.24
CA ALA A 27 2.20 -25.17 -28.06
C ALA A 27 0.80 -25.37 -28.65
N VAL A 28 0.47 -26.59 -29.10
CA VAL A 28 -0.86 -26.93 -29.63
C VAL A 28 -1.92 -26.97 -28.54
N ILE A 29 -1.62 -27.56 -27.38
CA ILE A 29 -2.61 -27.78 -26.30
C ILE A 29 -2.78 -26.54 -25.42
N GLY A 30 -1.69 -25.84 -25.11
CA GLY A 30 -1.64 -24.76 -24.12
C GLY A 30 -1.39 -23.37 -24.70
N GLY A 31 -1.17 -23.23 -26.01
CA GLY A 31 -0.95 -21.93 -26.65
C GLY A 31 0.39 -21.28 -26.28
N LEU A 32 1.48 -22.05 -26.28
CA LEU A 32 2.81 -21.59 -25.85
C LEU A 32 3.32 -20.39 -26.67
N GLY A 33 3.49 -19.26 -26.00
CA GLY A 33 4.00 -18.02 -26.58
C GLY A 33 5.52 -17.97 -26.76
N PRO A 34 6.06 -16.85 -27.27
CA PRO A 34 7.49 -16.70 -27.57
C PRO A 34 8.39 -16.89 -26.34
N ALA A 35 7.94 -16.45 -25.15
CA ALA A 35 8.68 -16.58 -23.91
C ALA A 35 8.83 -18.07 -23.50
N GLY A 36 7.73 -18.83 -23.59
CA GLY A 36 7.77 -20.28 -23.36
C GLY A 36 8.68 -21.03 -24.33
N TRP A 37 8.64 -20.68 -25.62
CA TRP A 37 9.56 -21.25 -26.62
C TRP A 37 11.02 -20.96 -26.31
N VAL A 38 11.36 -19.70 -26.03
CA VAL A 38 12.74 -19.31 -25.71
C VAL A 38 13.24 -20.02 -24.46
N ALA A 39 12.44 -20.07 -23.39
CA ALA A 39 12.82 -20.76 -22.15
C ALA A 39 13.00 -22.27 -22.35
N GLY A 40 12.08 -22.92 -23.05
CA GLY A 40 12.16 -24.36 -23.35
C GLY A 40 13.38 -24.72 -24.22
N LEU A 41 13.65 -23.92 -25.26
CA LEU A 41 14.81 -24.11 -26.14
C LEU A 41 16.13 -23.83 -25.41
N ALA A 42 16.19 -22.78 -24.59
CA ALA A 42 17.36 -22.46 -23.78
C ALA A 42 17.67 -23.57 -22.77
N TYR A 43 16.64 -24.11 -22.10
CA TYR A 43 16.79 -25.27 -21.22
C TYR A 43 17.32 -26.49 -21.98
N CYS A 44 16.74 -26.80 -23.15
CA CYS A 44 17.18 -27.93 -23.98
C CYS A 44 18.66 -27.80 -24.37
N ALA A 45 19.08 -26.63 -24.87
CA ALA A 45 20.44 -26.36 -25.28
C ALA A 45 21.43 -26.42 -24.11
N ALA A 46 21.08 -25.81 -22.97
CA ALA A 46 21.89 -25.81 -21.76
C ALA A 46 22.03 -27.23 -21.18
N GLY A 47 20.93 -27.99 -21.09
CA GLY A 47 20.89 -29.37 -20.62
C GLY A 47 21.72 -30.30 -21.51
N ALA A 48 21.55 -30.23 -22.84
CA ALA A 48 22.32 -31.02 -23.79
C ALA A 48 23.83 -30.72 -23.71
N THR A 49 24.20 -29.44 -23.56
CA THR A 49 25.60 -29.02 -23.40
C THR A 49 26.17 -29.54 -22.08
N ALA A 50 25.45 -29.35 -20.97
CA ALA A 50 25.87 -29.81 -19.66
C ALA A 50 26.04 -31.34 -19.61
N LEU A 51 25.10 -32.10 -20.18
CA LEU A 51 25.18 -33.56 -20.28
C LEU A 51 26.34 -34.01 -21.17
N THR A 52 26.59 -33.34 -22.30
CA THR A 52 27.72 -33.68 -23.18
C THR A 52 29.08 -33.44 -22.50
N VAL A 53 29.20 -32.33 -21.76
CA VAL A 53 30.43 -32.02 -21.01
C VAL A 53 30.63 -32.98 -19.83
N THR A 54 29.57 -33.28 -19.08
CA THR A 54 29.65 -34.13 -17.89
C THR A 54 29.84 -35.60 -18.23
N THR A 55 29.18 -36.14 -19.26
CA THR A 55 29.41 -37.52 -19.72
C THR A 55 30.86 -37.75 -20.14
N ARG A 56 31.50 -36.77 -20.81
CA ARG A 56 32.94 -36.81 -21.11
C ARG A 56 33.79 -36.78 -19.84
N ARG A 57 33.45 -35.90 -18.89
CA ARG A 57 34.18 -35.75 -17.62
C ARG A 57 34.11 -36.99 -16.72
N PHE A 58 32.98 -37.68 -16.73
CA PHE A 58 32.74 -38.91 -15.96
C PHE A 58 33.06 -40.19 -16.75
N ALA A 59 33.57 -40.08 -17.98
CA ALA A 59 33.87 -41.21 -18.88
C ALA A 59 32.69 -42.20 -19.05
N VAL A 60 31.48 -41.68 -19.19
CA VAL A 60 30.25 -42.48 -19.33
C VAL A 60 30.19 -43.09 -20.73
N GLY A 61 30.22 -44.43 -20.82
CA GLY A 61 30.19 -45.17 -22.09
C GLY A 61 28.79 -45.36 -22.70
N SER A 62 27.76 -45.45 -21.86
CA SER A 62 26.34 -45.52 -22.25
C SER A 62 25.45 -45.09 -21.07
N PHE A 63 24.22 -44.67 -21.36
CA PHE A 63 23.22 -44.34 -20.33
C PHE A 63 22.56 -45.63 -19.82
N GLY A 64 22.52 -45.83 -18.51
CA GLY A 64 21.80 -46.94 -17.90
C GLY A 64 20.28 -46.75 -17.96
N PRO A 65 19.49 -47.79 -17.65
CA PRO A 65 18.03 -47.70 -17.59
C PRO A 65 17.50 -46.58 -16.69
N ALA A 66 18.16 -46.33 -15.54
CA ALA A 66 17.79 -45.24 -14.65
C ALA A 66 18.10 -43.86 -15.24
N ASP A 67 19.28 -43.69 -15.86
CA ASP A 67 19.67 -42.42 -16.47
C ASP A 67 18.76 -42.05 -17.65
N LEU A 68 18.21 -43.05 -18.37
CA LEU A 68 17.21 -42.84 -19.42
C LEU A 68 15.86 -42.34 -18.86
N VAL A 69 15.45 -42.82 -17.69
CA VAL A 69 14.24 -42.33 -17.01
C VAL A 69 14.44 -40.88 -16.54
N THR A 70 15.58 -40.58 -15.91
CA THR A 70 15.94 -39.22 -15.50
C THR A 70 16.05 -38.28 -16.71
N LEU A 71 16.53 -38.76 -17.86
CA LEU A 71 16.61 -37.97 -19.10
C LEU A 71 15.22 -37.67 -19.68
N GLY A 72 14.28 -38.62 -19.63
CA GLY A 72 12.88 -38.38 -19.97
C GLY A 72 12.21 -37.37 -19.03
N ARG A 73 12.51 -37.47 -17.72
CA ARG A 73 12.07 -36.50 -16.72
C ARG A 73 12.63 -35.11 -16.97
N ALA A 74 13.91 -34.99 -17.34
CA ALA A 74 14.53 -33.71 -17.69
C ALA A 74 13.78 -33.03 -18.86
N ALA A 75 13.34 -33.79 -19.87
CA ALA A 75 12.52 -33.23 -20.94
C ALA A 75 11.17 -32.68 -20.43
N LEU A 76 10.51 -33.37 -19.50
CA LEU A 76 9.29 -32.87 -18.84
C LEU A 76 9.55 -31.59 -18.04
N VAL A 77 10.67 -31.51 -17.31
CA VAL A 77 11.08 -30.30 -16.58
C VAL A 77 11.34 -29.13 -17.55
N GLY A 78 11.87 -29.39 -18.74
CA GLY A 78 11.96 -28.41 -19.82
C GLY A 78 10.59 -27.90 -20.28
N GLY A 79 9.58 -28.78 -20.33
CA GLY A 79 8.18 -28.41 -20.56
C GLY A 79 7.60 -27.54 -19.44
N VAL A 80 7.80 -27.91 -18.18
CA VAL A 80 7.40 -27.10 -17.01
C VAL A 80 8.04 -25.71 -17.07
N SER A 81 9.32 -25.64 -17.43
CA SER A 81 10.06 -24.38 -17.57
C SER A 81 9.47 -23.46 -18.64
N ALA A 82 9.08 -24.04 -19.77
CA ALA A 82 8.41 -23.32 -20.84
C ALA A 82 7.05 -22.77 -20.38
N LEU A 83 6.23 -23.60 -19.72
CA LEU A 83 4.90 -23.20 -19.23
C LEU A 83 4.98 -22.10 -18.16
N VAL A 84 5.94 -22.20 -17.23
CA VAL A 84 6.15 -21.19 -16.18
C VAL A 84 6.66 -19.87 -16.77
N ALA A 85 7.58 -19.91 -17.73
CA ALA A 85 8.12 -18.70 -18.36
C ALA A 85 7.09 -17.96 -19.22
N ASP A 86 6.14 -18.70 -19.81
CA ASP A 86 5.08 -18.12 -20.62
C ASP A 86 4.00 -17.42 -19.77
N GLY A 87 3.73 -17.91 -18.56
CA GLY A 87 2.84 -17.29 -17.59
C GLY A 87 1.34 -17.38 -17.91
N SER A 88 0.96 -17.70 -19.15
CA SER A 88 -0.43 -17.88 -19.61
C SER A 88 -0.90 -19.33 -19.70
N ALA A 89 -0.04 -20.29 -19.34
CA ALA A 89 -0.36 -21.71 -19.44
C ALA A 89 -1.52 -22.11 -18.49
N PRO A 90 -2.45 -22.98 -18.92
CA PRO A 90 -3.47 -23.53 -18.03
C PRO A 90 -2.86 -24.24 -16.82
N VAL A 91 -3.27 -23.84 -15.61
CA VAL A 91 -2.78 -24.43 -14.35
C VAL A 91 -2.87 -25.97 -14.32
N PRO A 92 -3.97 -26.62 -14.77
CA PRO A 92 -4.03 -28.08 -14.79
C PRO A 92 -2.96 -28.72 -15.67
N LEU A 93 -2.59 -28.09 -16.78
CA LEU A 93 -1.54 -28.58 -17.69
C LEU A 93 -0.16 -28.50 -17.04
N LEU A 94 0.15 -27.37 -16.40
CA LEU A 94 1.40 -27.19 -15.64
C LEU A 94 1.54 -28.24 -14.53
N VAL A 95 0.48 -28.40 -13.73
CA VAL A 95 0.46 -29.36 -12.61
C VAL A 95 0.53 -30.79 -13.11
N ALA A 96 -0.14 -31.14 -14.21
CA ALA A 96 -0.07 -32.48 -14.79
C ALA A 96 1.35 -32.84 -15.25
N VAL A 97 2.03 -31.95 -15.98
CA VAL A 97 3.40 -32.19 -16.46
C VAL A 97 4.40 -32.23 -15.28
N ALA A 98 4.26 -31.33 -14.30
CA ALA A 98 5.10 -31.32 -13.10
C ALA A 98 4.88 -32.57 -12.23
N SER A 99 3.63 -33.00 -12.06
CA SER A 99 3.29 -34.22 -11.30
C SER A 99 3.81 -35.47 -11.98
N LEU A 100 3.75 -35.54 -13.32
CA LEU A 100 4.35 -36.64 -14.07
C LEU A 100 5.88 -36.67 -13.90
N ALA A 101 6.53 -35.51 -13.93
CA ALA A 101 7.97 -35.42 -13.68
C ALA A 101 8.33 -35.89 -12.26
N LEU A 102 7.58 -35.46 -11.24
CA LEU A 102 7.76 -35.89 -9.85
C LEU A 102 7.46 -37.39 -9.65
N ALA A 103 6.47 -37.95 -10.33
CA ALA A 103 6.15 -39.37 -10.23
C ALA A 103 7.29 -40.25 -10.79
N LEU A 104 7.95 -39.80 -11.87
CA LEU A 104 9.08 -40.50 -12.48
C LEU A 104 10.33 -40.54 -11.59
N ASP A 105 10.48 -39.62 -10.63
CA ASP A 105 11.54 -39.65 -9.59
C ASP A 105 11.47 -40.89 -8.70
N ALA A 106 10.25 -41.35 -8.37
CA ALA A 106 10.13 -42.58 -7.61
C ALA A 106 10.56 -43.81 -8.43
N VAL A 107 10.50 -43.71 -9.77
CA VAL A 107 10.75 -44.82 -10.70
C VAL A 107 12.24 -45.00 -10.96
N ASP A 108 13.00 -43.95 -11.26
CA ASP A 108 14.43 -44.07 -11.59
C ASP A 108 15.25 -44.67 -10.42
N GLY A 109 14.99 -44.25 -9.19
CA GLY A 109 15.64 -44.80 -8.00
C GLY A 109 15.30 -46.28 -7.78
N ARG A 110 14.08 -46.71 -8.13
CA ARG A 110 13.66 -48.12 -8.05
C ARG A 110 14.29 -48.95 -9.16
N VAL A 111 14.39 -48.39 -10.37
CA VAL A 111 15.05 -48.99 -11.53
C VAL A 111 16.55 -49.15 -11.26
N ALA A 112 17.23 -48.13 -10.73
CA ALA A 112 18.65 -48.17 -10.40
C ALA A 112 18.98 -49.29 -9.40
N ARG A 113 18.17 -49.43 -8.33
CA ARG A 113 18.35 -50.49 -7.32
C ARG A 113 18.05 -51.89 -7.85
N ARG A 114 17.04 -52.05 -8.71
CA ARG A 114 16.66 -53.36 -9.27
C ARG A 114 17.56 -53.83 -10.41
N THR A 115 18.14 -52.90 -11.16
CA THR A 115 19.02 -53.21 -12.30
C THR A 115 20.50 -53.17 -11.95
N GLY A 116 20.87 -52.80 -10.71
CA GLY A 116 22.25 -52.72 -10.26
C GLY A 116 23.06 -51.59 -10.92
N THR A 117 22.41 -50.54 -11.42
CA THR A 117 23.00 -49.49 -12.27
C THR A 117 23.29 -48.18 -11.52
N ILE A 118 23.52 -48.26 -10.20
CA ILE A 118 23.82 -47.10 -9.36
C ILE A 118 25.17 -46.52 -9.75
N SER A 119 25.20 -45.23 -10.15
CA SER A 119 26.44 -44.54 -10.54
C SER A 119 26.54 -43.14 -9.90
N PRO A 120 27.76 -42.61 -9.66
CA PRO A 120 27.96 -41.23 -9.20
C PRO A 120 27.44 -40.19 -10.20
N PHE A 121 27.51 -40.48 -11.49
CA PHE A 121 26.97 -39.64 -12.55
C PHE A 121 25.43 -39.56 -12.45
N GLY A 122 24.76 -40.71 -12.41
CA GLY A 122 23.30 -40.79 -12.34
C GLY A 122 22.74 -40.10 -11.10
N ALA A 123 23.33 -40.33 -9.92
CA ALA A 123 22.92 -39.66 -8.69
C ALA A 123 23.11 -38.13 -8.71
N ARG A 124 24.11 -37.63 -9.47
CA ARG A 124 24.35 -36.20 -9.63
C ARG A 124 23.41 -35.59 -10.66
N PHE A 125 23.11 -36.32 -11.73
CA PHE A 125 22.19 -35.90 -12.77
C PHE A 125 20.76 -35.79 -12.23
N ASP A 126 20.29 -36.85 -11.57
CA ASP A 126 19.02 -36.93 -10.84
C ASP A 126 18.79 -35.71 -9.92
N MET A 127 19.74 -35.47 -9.02
CA MET A 127 19.70 -34.36 -8.07
C MET A 127 19.63 -32.97 -8.72
N GLU A 128 20.29 -32.75 -9.88
CA GLU A 128 20.25 -31.46 -10.55
C GLU A 128 18.94 -31.24 -11.32
N VAL A 129 18.35 -32.31 -11.86
CA VAL A 129 17.02 -32.25 -12.49
C VAL A 129 15.96 -31.90 -11.45
N ASP A 130 16.02 -32.50 -10.25
CA ASP A 130 15.08 -32.22 -9.16
C ASP A 130 15.22 -30.81 -8.62
N ALA A 131 16.46 -30.39 -8.34
CA ALA A 131 16.71 -29.04 -7.84
C ALA A 131 16.24 -27.96 -8.81
N PHE A 132 16.39 -28.21 -10.12
CA PHE A 132 15.93 -27.29 -11.13
C PHE A 132 14.39 -27.28 -11.25
N LEU A 133 13.73 -28.44 -11.16
CA LEU A 133 12.26 -28.50 -11.11
C LEU A 133 11.71 -27.72 -9.91
N ILE A 134 12.31 -27.91 -8.72
CA ILE A 134 11.95 -27.16 -7.50
C ILE A 134 12.16 -25.66 -7.71
N LEU A 135 13.26 -25.25 -8.36
CA LEU A 135 13.51 -23.85 -8.68
C LEU A 135 12.43 -23.26 -9.58
N VAL A 136 12.08 -23.94 -10.68
CA VAL A 136 11.07 -23.49 -11.63
C VAL A 136 9.70 -23.37 -10.96
N LEU A 137 9.30 -24.34 -10.15
CA LEU A 137 8.05 -24.27 -9.38
C LEU A 137 8.09 -23.15 -8.32
N SER A 138 9.25 -22.90 -7.70
CA SER A 138 9.42 -21.78 -6.76
C SER A 138 9.29 -20.42 -7.45
N VAL A 139 9.79 -20.30 -8.70
CA VAL A 139 9.64 -19.09 -9.52
C VAL A 139 8.17 -18.84 -9.84
N HIS A 140 7.44 -19.89 -10.23
CA HIS A 140 6.01 -19.80 -10.47
C HIS A 140 5.25 -19.31 -9.22
N MET A 141 5.57 -19.89 -8.05
CA MET A 141 4.92 -19.55 -6.77
C MET A 141 5.36 -18.21 -6.18
N ALA A 142 6.49 -17.65 -6.61
CA ALA A 142 6.94 -16.34 -6.13
C ALA A 142 6.02 -15.19 -6.57
N GLY A 143 5.33 -15.34 -7.70
CA GLY A 143 4.33 -14.36 -8.16
C GLY A 143 3.06 -14.34 -7.30
N GLU A 144 2.69 -15.47 -6.68
CA GLU A 144 1.47 -15.61 -5.88
C GLU A 144 1.71 -15.42 -4.38
N LEU A 145 2.78 -16.03 -3.84
CA LEU A 145 3.04 -16.05 -2.40
C LEU A 145 4.12 -15.05 -1.98
N GLY A 146 4.80 -14.42 -2.94
CA GLY A 146 5.89 -13.47 -2.72
C GLY A 146 7.28 -14.08 -2.86
N PRO A 147 8.33 -13.23 -2.92
CA PRO A 147 9.68 -13.63 -3.31
C PRO A 147 10.38 -14.58 -2.32
N TRP A 148 9.87 -14.73 -1.10
CA TRP A 148 10.48 -15.61 -0.08
C TRP A 148 10.45 -17.09 -0.49
N VAL A 149 9.50 -17.51 -1.35
CA VAL A 149 9.43 -18.89 -1.87
C VAL A 149 10.65 -19.25 -2.72
N LEU A 150 11.30 -18.26 -3.35
CA LEU A 150 12.55 -18.46 -4.09
C LEU A 150 13.68 -19.01 -3.23
N ALA A 151 13.60 -18.86 -1.89
CA ALA A 151 14.56 -19.48 -0.98
C ALA A 151 14.55 -21.01 -1.06
N ILE A 152 13.40 -21.63 -1.35
CA ILE A 152 13.25 -23.08 -1.52
C ILE A 152 14.07 -23.55 -2.74
N GLY A 153 13.79 -22.97 -3.91
CA GLY A 153 14.50 -23.25 -5.16
C GLY A 153 15.97 -22.83 -5.16
N GLY A 154 16.30 -21.73 -4.48
CA GLY A 154 17.64 -21.16 -4.44
C GLY A 154 18.62 -21.91 -3.53
N MET A 155 18.13 -22.64 -2.52
CA MET A 155 18.95 -23.22 -1.45
C MET A 155 20.09 -24.10 -1.96
N ARG A 156 19.80 -24.95 -2.95
CA ARG A 156 20.80 -25.82 -3.58
C ARG A 156 21.94 -25.03 -4.22
N TYR A 157 21.61 -23.99 -4.98
CA TYR A 157 22.58 -23.18 -5.71
C TYR A 157 23.39 -22.29 -4.76
N LEU A 158 22.75 -21.77 -3.71
CA LEU A 158 23.42 -21.08 -2.60
C LEU A 158 24.42 -22.01 -1.91
N TRP A 159 24.06 -23.27 -1.66
CA TRP A 159 24.98 -24.25 -1.09
C TRP A 159 26.18 -24.54 -2.00
N VAL A 160 25.99 -24.68 -3.32
CA VAL A 160 27.10 -24.83 -4.27
C VAL A 160 27.99 -23.60 -4.30
N ALA A 161 27.39 -22.41 -4.35
CA ALA A 161 28.12 -21.14 -4.35
C ALA A 161 28.92 -20.96 -3.06
N ALA A 162 28.30 -21.26 -1.91
CA ALA A 162 28.96 -21.32 -0.62
C ALA A 162 30.11 -22.32 -0.66
N GLY A 163 29.91 -23.54 -1.17
CA GLY A 163 30.98 -24.53 -1.34
C GLY A 163 32.17 -24.02 -2.14
N ARG A 164 31.98 -23.16 -3.15
CA ARG A 164 33.11 -22.56 -3.90
C ARG A 164 33.98 -21.65 -3.03
N VAL A 165 33.38 -20.99 -2.04
CA VAL A 165 34.05 -20.07 -1.10
C VAL A 165 34.59 -20.83 0.12
N PHE A 166 33.77 -21.72 0.67
CA PHE A 166 34.01 -22.58 1.83
C PHE A 166 34.26 -24.01 1.34
N GLY A 167 35.52 -24.36 1.09
CA GLY A 167 35.94 -25.69 0.64
C GLY A 167 35.46 -26.82 1.57
N TRP A 168 35.38 -26.59 2.88
CA TRP A 168 34.88 -27.59 3.85
C TRP A 168 33.41 -27.98 3.62
N LEU A 169 32.58 -27.11 3.00
CA LEU A 169 31.20 -27.45 2.65
C LEU A 169 31.08 -28.47 1.51
N ARG A 170 32.19 -28.78 0.82
CA ARG A 170 32.22 -29.80 -0.26
C ARG A 170 32.53 -31.20 0.24
N ALA A 171 32.81 -31.37 1.53
CA ALA A 171 33.06 -32.69 2.10
C ALA A 171 31.82 -33.59 1.93
N PRO A 172 32.00 -34.89 1.66
CA PRO A 172 30.88 -35.80 1.46
C PRO A 172 30.08 -35.94 2.77
N LEU A 173 28.75 -35.84 2.65
CA LEU A 173 27.83 -36.03 3.77
C LEU A 173 27.40 -37.50 3.87
N PRO A 174 27.20 -38.05 5.08
CA PRO A 174 26.70 -39.41 5.25
C PRO A 174 25.28 -39.56 4.69
N PRO A 175 24.85 -40.79 4.33
CA PRO A 175 23.47 -41.07 3.94
C PRO A 175 22.48 -40.65 5.03
N SER A 176 21.38 -40.00 4.65
CA SER A 176 20.39 -39.46 5.59
C SER A 176 18.98 -39.59 5.02
N LEU A 177 18.14 -40.39 5.69
CA LEU A 177 16.72 -40.55 5.34
C LEU A 177 15.95 -39.22 5.50
N PRO A 178 16.08 -38.46 6.62
CA PRO A 178 15.37 -37.19 6.77
C PRO A 178 15.69 -36.17 5.66
N ARG A 179 16.96 -36.08 5.24
CA ARG A 179 17.35 -35.18 4.13
C ARG A 179 16.66 -35.56 2.83
N LYS A 180 16.63 -36.86 2.53
CA LYS A 180 15.98 -37.36 1.32
C LYS A 180 14.48 -37.08 1.34
N THR A 181 13.82 -37.29 2.48
CA THR A 181 12.39 -37.00 2.66
C THR A 181 12.09 -35.52 2.49
N VAL A 182 12.84 -34.64 3.16
CA VAL A 182 12.62 -33.19 3.07
C VAL A 182 12.79 -32.67 1.64
N ALA A 183 13.79 -33.16 0.91
CA ALA A 183 14.03 -32.77 -0.48
C ALA A 183 12.87 -33.21 -1.40
N ALA A 184 12.40 -34.45 -1.28
CA ALA A 184 11.28 -34.97 -2.08
C ALA A 184 9.97 -34.22 -1.80
N VAL A 185 9.71 -33.87 -0.53
CA VAL A 185 8.49 -33.14 -0.12
C VAL A 185 8.42 -31.76 -0.77
N GLN A 186 9.55 -31.09 -1.05
CA GLN A 186 9.53 -29.74 -1.64
C GLN A 186 8.82 -29.71 -3.00
N GLY A 187 9.17 -30.65 -3.89
CA GLY A 187 8.55 -30.72 -5.22
C GLY A 187 7.05 -30.98 -5.15
N VAL A 188 6.62 -31.88 -4.26
CA VAL A 188 5.20 -32.20 -4.05
C VAL A 188 4.44 -31.00 -3.50
N VAL A 189 4.97 -30.34 -2.46
CA VAL A 189 4.33 -29.17 -1.85
C VAL A 189 4.17 -28.05 -2.88
N LEU A 190 5.21 -27.77 -3.66
CA LEU A 190 5.14 -26.72 -4.69
C LEU A 190 4.17 -27.07 -5.83
N ALA A 191 4.08 -28.34 -6.23
CA ALA A 191 3.10 -28.78 -7.23
C ALA A 191 1.65 -28.71 -6.70
N VAL A 192 1.42 -29.05 -5.42
CA VAL A 192 0.12 -28.90 -4.77
C VAL A 192 -0.23 -27.42 -4.59
N ALA A 193 0.71 -26.57 -4.18
CA ALA A 193 0.51 -25.13 -4.10
C ALA A 193 0.11 -24.56 -5.48
N ALA A 194 0.83 -24.95 -6.54
CA ALA A 194 0.53 -24.53 -7.91
C ALA A 194 -0.85 -24.99 -8.42
N SER A 195 -1.42 -26.06 -7.85
CA SER A 195 -2.76 -26.54 -8.22
C SER A 195 -3.92 -25.67 -7.76
N ARG A 196 -3.67 -24.73 -6.82
CA ARG A 196 -4.69 -23.88 -6.20
C ARG A 196 -5.88 -24.66 -5.58
N LEU A 197 -5.66 -25.92 -5.22
CA LEU A 197 -6.66 -26.76 -4.54
C LEU A 197 -6.82 -26.40 -3.04
N LEU A 198 -5.85 -25.69 -2.47
CA LEU A 198 -5.85 -25.31 -1.06
C LEU A 198 -6.23 -23.84 -0.88
N PRO A 199 -6.95 -23.47 0.21
CA PRO A 199 -7.17 -22.07 0.57
C PRO A 199 -5.84 -21.33 0.75
N ALA A 200 -5.80 -20.04 0.40
CA ALA A 200 -4.56 -19.24 0.42
C ALA A 200 -3.79 -19.29 1.77
N PRO A 201 -4.44 -19.20 2.96
CA PRO A 201 -3.73 -19.30 4.23
C PRO A 201 -3.07 -20.68 4.44
N VAL A 202 -3.72 -21.75 3.96
CA VAL A 202 -3.20 -23.12 4.05
C VAL A 202 -2.03 -23.29 3.09
N THR A 203 -2.12 -22.75 1.88
CA THR A 203 -1.02 -22.76 0.90
C THR A 203 0.22 -22.07 1.45
N VAL A 204 0.07 -20.87 2.03
CA VAL A 204 1.17 -20.13 2.68
C VAL A 204 1.78 -20.97 3.81
N ALA A 205 0.94 -21.53 4.69
CA ALA A 205 1.41 -22.32 5.82
C ALA A 205 2.19 -23.57 5.38
N VAL A 206 1.68 -24.32 4.39
CA VAL A 206 2.33 -25.55 3.90
C VAL A 206 3.66 -25.24 3.20
N VAL A 207 3.73 -24.16 2.40
CA VAL A 207 4.98 -23.74 1.75
C VAL A 207 5.99 -23.21 2.78
N ALA A 208 5.53 -22.49 3.81
CA ALA A 208 6.39 -22.02 4.91
C ALA A 208 6.96 -23.19 5.72
N LEU A 209 6.14 -24.22 6.01
CA LEU A 209 6.59 -25.45 6.65
C LEU A 209 7.61 -26.21 5.79
N ALA A 210 7.41 -26.25 4.47
CA ALA A 210 8.36 -26.85 3.54
C ALA A 210 9.71 -26.13 3.57
N LEU A 211 9.71 -24.79 3.56
CA LEU A 211 10.91 -23.97 3.73
C LEU A 211 11.58 -24.18 5.10
N ALA A 212 10.80 -24.23 6.18
CA ALA A 212 11.33 -24.49 7.53
C ALA A 212 12.00 -25.86 7.62
N GLY A 213 11.38 -26.90 7.05
CA GLY A 213 11.96 -28.24 6.95
C GLY A 213 13.25 -28.25 6.12
N LEU A 214 13.29 -27.50 5.03
CA LEU A 214 14.48 -27.34 4.18
C LEU A 214 15.61 -26.63 4.94
N LEU A 215 15.31 -25.52 5.62
CA LEU A 215 16.27 -24.79 6.46
C LEU A 215 16.80 -25.66 7.59
N TRP A 216 15.94 -26.45 8.23
CA TRP A 216 16.35 -27.41 9.25
C TRP A 216 17.29 -28.48 8.66
N SER A 217 16.95 -29.05 7.50
CA SER A 217 17.77 -30.08 6.84
C SER A 217 19.16 -29.54 6.44
N PHE A 218 19.21 -28.39 5.77
CA PHE A 218 20.47 -27.73 5.41
C PHE A 218 21.24 -27.22 6.63
N GLY A 219 20.55 -26.72 7.66
CA GLY A 219 21.15 -26.29 8.91
C GLY A 219 21.79 -27.43 9.68
N ARG A 220 21.13 -28.59 9.74
CA ARG A 220 21.68 -29.83 10.32
C ARG A 220 22.95 -30.26 9.57
N ASP A 221 22.91 -30.30 8.23
CA ASP A 221 24.07 -30.66 7.42
C ASP A 221 25.22 -29.65 7.57
N LEU A 222 24.90 -28.36 7.71
CA LEU A 222 25.86 -27.29 7.98
C LEU A 222 26.54 -27.48 9.34
N VAL A 223 25.77 -27.77 10.40
CA VAL A 223 26.31 -28.03 11.75
C VAL A 223 27.18 -29.27 11.75
N TRP A 224 26.74 -30.36 11.11
CA TRP A 224 27.53 -31.59 11.01
C TRP A 224 28.87 -31.34 10.31
N LEU A 225 28.87 -30.67 9.16
CA LEU A 225 30.10 -30.32 8.43
C LEU A 225 30.97 -29.34 9.22
N ARG A 226 30.35 -28.45 10.00
CA ARG A 226 31.05 -27.50 10.86
C ARG A 226 31.78 -28.21 11.99
N ASP A 227 31.17 -29.24 12.58
CA ASP A 227 31.73 -29.97 13.70
C ASP A 227 32.79 -30.98 13.23
N GLN A 228 32.72 -31.41 11.97
CA GLN A 228 33.75 -32.22 11.29
C GLN A 228 34.88 -31.38 10.67
N ARG A 229 34.84 -30.04 10.77
CA ARG A 229 35.82 -29.18 10.10
C ARG A 229 37.18 -29.21 10.82
N VAL A 230 38.24 -29.50 10.09
CA VAL A 230 39.60 -29.12 10.48
C VAL A 230 39.89 -27.79 9.76
N VAL A 231 39.91 -26.67 10.51
CA VAL A 231 40.08 -25.34 9.90
C VAL A 231 41.52 -25.15 9.44
N GLU A 232 41.78 -25.27 8.14
CA GLU A 232 43.08 -24.90 7.59
C GLU A 232 43.25 -23.37 7.56
N PRO A 233 44.42 -22.83 7.95
CA PRO A 233 44.71 -21.38 7.94
C PRO A 233 44.48 -20.66 6.60
N LYS A 234 44.55 -21.42 5.49
CA LYS A 234 44.40 -20.94 4.10
C LYS A 234 42.95 -20.57 3.75
N GLU A 235 41.97 -21.14 4.45
CA GLU A 235 40.55 -20.93 4.19
C GLU A 235 40.01 -19.68 4.88
N GLN A 236 40.48 -19.38 6.10
CA GLN A 236 40.17 -18.13 6.81
C GLN A 236 40.66 -16.88 6.04
N THR A 237 41.81 -16.99 5.37
CA THR A 237 42.37 -15.91 4.54
C THR A 237 41.53 -15.67 3.29
N ARG A 238 41.04 -16.72 2.62
CA ARG A 238 40.11 -16.59 1.47
C ARG A 238 38.77 -15.96 1.88
N LEU A 239 38.21 -16.37 3.02
CA LEU A 239 36.95 -15.83 3.53
C LEU A 239 37.02 -14.31 3.73
N ARG A 240 38.07 -13.86 4.42
CA ARG A 240 38.31 -12.44 4.68
C ARG A 240 38.56 -11.66 3.39
N ARG A 241 39.11 -12.31 2.35
CA ARG A 241 39.39 -11.70 1.05
C ARG A 241 38.13 -11.47 0.21
N VAL A 242 37.11 -12.32 0.34
CA VAL A 242 35.84 -12.21 -0.40
C VAL A 242 34.78 -11.43 0.38
N LEU A 243 34.61 -11.69 1.68
CA LEU A 243 33.59 -11.03 2.49
C LEU A 243 33.87 -9.54 2.70
N ARG A 244 35.15 -9.13 2.71
CA ARG A 244 35.52 -7.72 2.87
C ARG A 244 35.01 -6.82 1.74
N PRO A 245 35.30 -7.09 0.45
CA PRO A 245 34.79 -6.26 -0.64
C PRO A 245 33.26 -6.34 -0.75
N VAL A 246 32.65 -7.53 -0.57
CA VAL A 246 31.18 -7.67 -0.61
C VAL A 246 30.50 -6.79 0.44
N ALA A 247 30.93 -6.88 1.71
CA ALA A 247 30.34 -6.05 2.76
C ALA A 247 30.63 -4.55 2.59
N THR A 248 31.72 -4.18 1.91
CA THR A 248 31.97 -2.77 1.53
C THR A 248 31.05 -2.32 0.40
N GLY A 249 30.79 -3.19 -0.58
CA GLY A 249 29.82 -2.94 -1.65
C GLY A 249 28.41 -2.75 -1.10
N VAL A 250 27.95 -3.66 -0.22
CA VAL A 250 26.65 -3.55 0.45
C VAL A 250 26.54 -2.26 1.27
N ALA A 251 27.58 -1.89 2.02
CA ALA A 251 27.63 -0.62 2.73
C ALA A 251 27.52 0.60 1.78
N GLY A 252 28.18 0.55 0.62
CA GLY A 252 28.08 1.57 -0.41
C GLY A 252 26.68 1.69 -0.99
N VAL A 253 26.05 0.56 -1.31
CA VAL A 253 24.66 0.52 -1.82
C VAL A 253 23.68 1.08 -0.78
N LEU A 254 23.82 0.71 0.50
CA LEU A 254 22.93 1.20 1.56
C LEU A 254 23.02 2.72 1.72
N VAL A 255 24.23 3.29 1.71
CA VAL A 255 24.44 4.75 1.79
C VAL A 255 23.93 5.46 0.54
N LEU A 256 24.18 4.92 -0.65
CA LEU A 256 23.64 5.48 -1.89
C LEU A 256 22.11 5.43 -1.93
N PHE A 257 21.51 4.34 -1.46
CA PHE A 257 20.07 4.22 -1.32
C PHE A 257 19.52 5.30 -0.40
N ALA A 258 20.09 5.47 0.80
CA ALA A 258 19.65 6.53 1.72
C ALA A 258 19.74 7.94 1.12
N LEU A 259 20.78 8.20 0.30
CA LEU A 259 20.99 9.50 -0.34
C LEU A 259 20.04 9.76 -1.53
N LEU A 260 19.73 8.74 -2.31
CA LEU A 260 19.06 8.89 -3.61
C LEU A 260 17.62 8.38 -3.65
N ALA A 261 17.23 7.48 -2.73
CA ALA A 261 15.88 6.92 -2.71
C ALA A 261 14.84 8.04 -2.61
N PRO A 262 13.84 8.07 -3.52
CA PRO A 262 12.72 8.99 -3.40
C PRO A 262 11.84 8.69 -2.18
N GLY A 263 11.07 9.68 -1.71
CA GLY A 263 10.00 9.48 -0.72
C GLY A 263 8.65 9.10 -1.33
N ASP A 264 8.59 8.93 -2.66
CA ASP A 264 7.40 8.57 -3.42
C ASP A 264 7.70 7.36 -4.31
N LEU A 265 6.90 6.29 -4.19
CA LEU A 265 7.03 5.05 -4.98
C LEU A 265 6.99 5.28 -6.49
N ALA A 266 6.22 6.25 -6.96
CA ALA A 266 6.12 6.57 -8.39
C ALA A 266 7.45 7.07 -8.97
N LEU A 267 8.32 7.63 -8.11
CA LEU A 267 9.62 8.15 -8.49
C LEU A 267 10.74 7.09 -8.39
N PHE A 268 10.46 5.89 -7.86
CA PHE A 268 11.44 4.80 -7.77
C PHE A 268 11.77 4.21 -9.14
N THR A 269 12.60 4.92 -9.88
CA THR A 269 13.09 4.55 -11.20
C THR A 269 14.57 4.17 -11.14
N PRO A 270 15.07 3.29 -12.02
CA PRO A 270 16.50 2.99 -12.09
C PRO A 270 17.37 4.24 -12.29
N SER A 271 16.87 5.24 -13.03
CA SER A 271 17.54 6.52 -13.26
C SER A 271 17.71 7.36 -11.98
N ALA A 272 16.82 7.23 -10.99
CA ALA A 272 16.97 7.92 -9.71
C ALA A 272 18.28 7.54 -8.98
N PHE A 273 18.75 6.30 -9.15
CA PHE A 273 19.94 5.76 -8.51
C PHE A 273 21.24 5.95 -9.31
N LEU A 274 21.16 6.44 -10.55
CA LEU A 274 22.33 6.71 -11.40
C LEU A 274 22.91 8.12 -11.23
N ARG A 275 22.28 8.92 -10.36
CA ARG A 275 22.67 10.30 -10.07
C ARG A 275 23.89 10.35 -9.17
N ILE A 276 24.62 11.46 -9.21
CA ILE A 276 25.76 11.73 -8.34
C ILE A 276 25.28 12.61 -7.16
N PRO A 277 25.16 12.07 -5.94
CA PRO A 277 24.75 12.87 -4.78
C PRO A 277 25.93 13.71 -4.26
N VAL A 278 25.75 15.02 -4.22
CA VAL A 278 26.76 15.95 -3.68
C VAL A 278 27.09 15.64 -2.22
N GLU A 279 26.10 15.14 -1.47
CA GLU A 279 26.22 14.77 -0.07
C GLU A 279 27.26 13.65 0.12
N ALA A 280 27.32 12.67 -0.78
CA ALA A 280 28.34 11.62 -0.72
C ALA A 280 29.75 12.20 -0.91
N ILE A 281 29.90 13.16 -1.82
CA ILE A 281 31.17 13.85 -2.09
C ILE A 281 31.60 14.64 -0.85
N LEU A 282 30.68 15.39 -0.23
CA LEU A 282 30.93 16.19 0.97
C LEU A 282 31.25 15.31 2.19
N ILE A 283 30.48 14.24 2.44
CA ILE A 283 30.72 13.29 3.54
C ILE A 283 32.10 12.62 3.38
N ALA A 284 32.46 12.20 2.15
CA ALA A 284 33.75 11.59 1.87
C ALA A 284 34.90 12.59 2.02
N GLY A 285 34.73 13.84 1.58
CA GLY A 285 35.68 14.92 1.78
C GLY A 285 35.92 15.23 3.26
N LEU A 286 34.85 15.33 4.05
CA LEU A 286 34.91 15.53 5.50
C LEU A 286 35.67 14.39 6.19
N ALA A 287 35.48 13.14 5.74
CA ALA A 287 36.20 11.98 6.28
C ALA A 287 37.72 12.01 6.03
N LEU A 288 38.18 12.71 4.98
CA LEU A 288 39.61 12.90 4.69
C LEU A 288 40.23 13.97 5.57
N VAL A 289 39.53 15.08 5.80
CA VAL A 289 40.07 16.26 6.51
C VAL A 289 40.02 16.09 8.03
N LEU A 290 39.02 15.39 8.58
CA LEU A 290 38.83 15.31 10.02
C LEU A 290 39.86 14.40 10.74
N PRO A 291 40.37 14.83 11.91
CA PRO A 291 41.21 13.99 12.76
C PRO A 291 40.41 12.80 13.32
N ARG A 292 41.10 11.72 13.70
CA ARG A 292 40.48 10.42 14.04
C ARG A 292 39.35 10.48 15.07
N ARG A 293 39.43 11.37 16.07
CA ARG A 293 38.39 11.56 17.10
C ARG A 293 37.16 12.26 16.52
N ALA A 294 37.34 13.40 15.86
CA ALA A 294 36.26 14.14 15.19
C ALA A 294 35.58 13.30 14.10
N ARG A 295 36.37 12.54 13.32
CA ARG A 295 35.83 11.64 12.30
C ARG A 295 34.91 10.55 12.87
N ARG A 296 35.22 10.02 14.07
CA ARG A 296 34.33 9.04 14.73
C ARG A 296 32.99 9.67 15.10
N ALA A 297 33.01 10.87 15.67
CA ALA A 297 31.78 11.61 15.98
C ALA A 297 30.99 11.92 14.70
N ALA A 298 31.64 12.44 13.65
CA ALA A 298 31.01 12.74 12.36
C ALA A 298 30.40 11.49 11.72
N VAL A 299 31.07 10.33 11.77
CA VAL A 299 30.54 9.06 11.27
C VAL A 299 29.24 8.66 11.97
N VAL A 300 29.17 8.80 13.29
CA VAL A 300 27.95 8.48 14.05
C VAL A 300 26.86 9.48 13.70
N LEU A 301 27.15 10.79 13.70
CA LEU A 301 26.16 11.82 13.38
C LEU A 301 25.59 11.66 11.96
N VAL A 302 26.45 11.48 10.96
CA VAL A 302 26.03 11.24 9.57
C VAL A 302 25.28 9.91 9.45
N GLY A 303 25.74 8.86 10.12
CA GLY A 303 25.08 7.56 10.12
C GLY A 303 23.67 7.60 10.72
N VAL A 304 23.51 8.28 11.86
CA VAL A 304 22.20 8.49 12.51
C VAL A 304 21.32 9.36 11.62
N GLY A 305 21.84 10.49 11.11
CA GLY A 305 21.09 11.38 10.23
C GLY A 305 20.57 10.69 8.97
N LEU A 306 21.42 9.94 8.27
CA LEU A 306 21.01 9.15 7.10
C LEU A 306 20.05 8.02 7.47
N GLY A 307 20.20 7.41 8.63
CA GLY A 307 19.29 6.38 9.14
C GLY A 307 17.89 6.95 9.39
N LEU A 308 17.80 8.10 10.07
CA LEU A 308 16.54 8.80 10.32
C LEU A 308 15.90 9.29 9.02
N LEU A 309 16.66 9.88 8.10
CA LEU A 309 16.15 10.26 6.77
C LEU A 309 15.60 9.07 6.00
N THR A 310 16.24 7.90 6.12
CA THR A 310 15.75 6.67 5.47
C THR A 310 14.42 6.22 6.07
N ILE A 311 14.28 6.30 7.40
CA ILE A 311 13.02 5.99 8.09
C ILE A 311 11.92 6.97 7.68
N MET A 312 12.22 8.28 7.65
CA MET A 312 11.30 9.32 7.20
C MET A 312 10.79 9.05 5.79
N LYS A 313 11.67 8.68 4.85
CA LYS A 313 11.26 8.29 3.48
C LYS A 313 10.28 7.12 3.44
N PHE A 314 10.40 6.14 4.34
CA PHE A 314 9.42 5.05 4.41
C PHE A 314 8.06 5.54 4.93
N PHE A 315 8.04 6.47 5.88
CA PHE A 315 6.80 7.13 6.30
C PHE A 315 6.21 7.99 5.18
N ASP A 316 7.03 8.76 4.47
CA ASP A 316 6.59 9.55 3.31
C ASP A 316 5.95 8.67 2.25
N ILE A 317 6.54 7.51 1.96
CA ILE A 317 5.95 6.54 1.05
C ILE A 317 4.56 6.12 1.55
N GLY A 318 4.45 5.69 2.80
CA GLY A 318 3.17 5.25 3.38
C GLY A 318 2.10 6.35 3.35
N PHE A 319 2.45 7.57 3.75
CA PHE A 319 1.56 8.72 3.78
C PHE A 319 1.17 9.20 2.37
N ASN A 320 2.09 9.17 1.40
CA ASN A 320 1.77 9.52 0.02
C ASN A 320 0.85 8.48 -0.66
N GLU A 321 0.91 7.21 -0.27
CA GLU A 321 0.01 6.17 -0.80
C GLU A 321 -1.37 6.17 -0.13
N THR A 322 -1.50 6.70 1.08
CA THR A 322 -2.73 6.63 1.87
C THR A 322 -3.44 7.97 2.02
N LEU A 323 -2.70 9.03 2.34
CA LEU A 323 -3.20 10.38 2.63
C LEU A 323 -2.84 11.44 1.57
N ALA A 324 -2.26 11.01 0.44
CA ALA A 324 -1.88 11.87 -0.69
C ALA A 324 -0.93 13.05 -0.31
N ARG A 325 -0.14 12.91 0.76
CA ARG A 325 0.81 13.92 1.24
C ARG A 325 2.01 13.26 1.94
N PRO A 326 3.16 13.95 2.09
CA PRO A 326 4.28 13.43 2.89
C PRO A 326 3.96 13.44 4.40
N PHE A 327 4.77 12.71 5.16
CA PHE A 327 4.62 12.57 6.60
C PHE A 327 5.19 13.80 7.34
N ASP A 328 4.42 14.36 8.27
CA ASP A 328 4.87 15.40 9.18
C ASP A 328 5.25 14.80 10.55
N PRO A 329 6.54 14.81 10.94
CA PRO A 329 6.97 14.17 12.18
C PRO A 329 6.48 14.91 13.44
N ILE A 330 6.01 16.16 13.36
CA ILE A 330 5.45 16.89 14.50
C ILE A 330 3.99 16.53 14.71
N PHE A 331 3.22 16.40 13.64
CA PHE A 331 1.77 16.30 13.73
C PHE A 331 1.24 14.88 13.57
N ASP A 332 1.89 14.06 12.74
CA ASP A 332 1.31 12.81 12.26
C ASP A 332 1.67 11.60 13.11
N TRP A 333 2.51 11.76 14.14
CA TRP A 333 2.77 10.68 15.10
C TRP A 333 1.50 10.20 15.80
N THR A 334 0.46 11.03 15.85
CA THR A 334 -0.86 10.69 16.41
C THR A 334 -1.59 9.61 15.61
N PHE A 335 -1.29 9.45 14.31
CA PHE A 335 -1.83 8.37 13.48
C PHE A 335 -1.27 6.98 13.84
N LEU A 336 -0.16 6.91 14.58
CA LEU A 336 0.42 5.63 15.00
C LEU A 336 -0.52 4.87 15.95
N GLY A 337 -1.25 5.57 16.81
CA GLY A 337 -2.23 4.96 17.73
C GLY A 337 -3.33 4.21 16.98
N PRO A 338 -4.13 4.91 16.14
CA PRO A 338 -5.13 4.29 15.28
C PRO A 338 -4.55 3.19 14.38
N GLY A 339 -3.32 3.35 13.87
CA GLY A 339 -2.65 2.32 13.08
C GLY A 339 -2.37 1.03 13.87
N VAL A 340 -1.98 1.14 15.15
CA VAL A 340 -1.81 -0.02 16.03
C VAL A 340 -3.16 -0.66 16.37
N GLU A 341 -4.19 0.14 16.61
CA GLU A 341 -5.54 -0.37 16.88
C GLU A 341 -6.09 -1.16 15.69
N PHE A 342 -5.92 -0.64 14.47
CA PHE A 342 -6.27 -1.36 13.25
C PHE A 342 -5.56 -2.72 13.16
N LEU A 343 -4.28 -2.80 13.56
CA LEU A 343 -3.56 -4.07 13.63
C LEU A 343 -4.11 -4.99 14.72
N HIS A 344 -4.46 -4.45 15.89
CA HIS A 344 -5.09 -5.23 16.98
C HIS A 344 -6.39 -5.87 16.51
N ASP A 345 -7.24 -5.11 15.81
CA ASP A 345 -8.53 -5.58 15.29
C ASP A 345 -8.35 -6.59 14.14
N SER A 346 -7.31 -6.40 13.32
CA SER A 346 -7.08 -7.23 12.13
C SER A 346 -6.37 -8.57 12.41
N ILE A 347 -5.35 -8.56 13.27
CA ILE A 347 -4.46 -9.73 13.50
C ILE A 347 -4.35 -10.14 14.99
N GLY A 348 -5.10 -9.49 15.87
CA GLY A 348 -5.10 -9.73 17.32
C GLY A 348 -3.94 -9.05 18.06
N GLY A 349 -4.12 -8.79 19.36
CA GLY A 349 -3.18 -7.99 20.17
C GLY A 349 -1.74 -8.54 20.17
N VAL A 350 -1.55 -9.85 20.31
CA VAL A 350 -0.20 -10.45 20.28
C VAL A 350 0.47 -10.27 18.90
N GLY A 351 -0.29 -10.43 17.82
CA GLY A 351 0.21 -10.24 16.46
C GLY A 351 0.63 -8.79 16.21
N ALA A 352 -0.21 -7.85 16.63
CA ALA A 352 0.05 -6.43 16.50
C ALA A 352 1.25 -5.98 17.36
N ASP A 353 1.36 -6.43 18.60
CA ASP A 353 2.52 -6.13 19.47
C ASP A 353 3.83 -6.64 18.86
N LEU A 354 3.82 -7.84 18.27
CA LEU A 354 4.98 -8.38 17.56
C LEU A 354 5.35 -7.53 16.33
N VAL A 355 4.36 -7.03 15.59
CA VAL A 355 4.58 -6.11 14.45
C VAL A 355 5.18 -4.79 14.93
N VAL A 356 4.66 -4.19 15.99
CA VAL A 356 5.18 -2.93 16.56
C VAL A 356 6.61 -3.08 17.05
N VAL A 357 6.89 -4.13 17.84
CA VAL A 357 8.25 -4.43 18.31
C VAL A 357 9.18 -4.73 17.13
N GLY A 358 8.70 -5.48 16.14
CA GLY A 358 9.43 -5.76 14.90
C GLY A 358 9.79 -4.50 14.12
N ALA A 359 8.83 -3.58 13.97
CA ALA A 359 9.03 -2.29 13.29
C ALA A 359 10.05 -1.41 14.04
N GLY A 360 9.95 -1.33 15.37
CA GLY A 360 10.92 -0.61 16.20
C GLY A 360 12.33 -1.21 16.12
N ALA A 361 12.44 -2.54 16.16
CA ALA A 361 13.72 -3.24 15.99
C ALA A 361 14.31 -3.04 14.59
N LEU A 362 13.47 -3.03 13.55
CA LEU A 362 13.87 -2.74 12.18
C LEU A 362 14.38 -1.31 12.04
N ALA A 363 13.67 -0.32 12.59
CA ALA A 363 14.08 1.08 12.58
C ALA A 363 15.45 1.27 13.27
N LEU A 364 15.65 0.68 14.46
CA LEU A 364 16.93 0.68 15.14
C LEU A 364 18.01 -0.04 14.31
N GLY A 365 17.66 -1.17 13.69
CA GLY A 365 18.52 -1.93 12.80
C GLY A 365 19.02 -1.10 11.61
N VAL A 366 18.14 -0.30 11.00
CA VAL A 366 18.48 0.64 9.91
C VAL A 366 19.50 1.68 10.39
N ILE A 367 19.27 2.30 11.54
CA ILE A 367 20.19 3.30 12.11
C ILE A 367 21.57 2.68 12.39
N VAL A 368 21.60 1.50 13.01
CA VAL A 368 22.86 0.79 13.33
C VAL A 368 23.59 0.38 12.05
N ALA A 369 22.87 -0.19 11.08
CA ALA A 369 23.43 -0.59 9.79
C ALA A 369 23.99 0.60 9.01
N MET A 370 23.32 1.76 9.07
CA MET A 370 23.78 2.99 8.44
C MET A 370 25.06 3.52 9.11
N CYS A 371 25.10 3.58 10.44
CA CYS A 371 26.30 3.94 11.20
C CYS A 371 27.49 3.03 10.86
N TRP A 372 27.27 1.71 10.77
CA TRP A 372 28.30 0.75 10.39
C TRP A 372 28.77 0.93 8.95
N SER A 373 27.85 1.24 8.05
CA SER A 373 28.14 1.46 6.63
C SER A 373 28.99 2.72 6.43
N VAL A 374 28.57 3.85 7.01
CA VAL A 374 29.32 5.11 7.00
C VAL A 374 30.68 4.93 7.67
N ALA A 375 30.77 4.21 8.79
CA ALA A 375 32.04 3.93 9.46
C ALA A 375 32.99 3.11 8.59
N ARG A 376 32.47 2.13 7.86
CA ARG A 376 33.25 1.27 6.98
C ARG A 376 33.78 2.03 5.77
N LEU A 377 32.93 2.81 5.11
CA LEU A 377 33.31 3.64 3.97
C LEU A 377 34.30 4.74 4.38
N SER A 378 34.09 5.38 5.52
CA SER A 378 35.02 6.37 6.09
C SER A 378 36.41 5.79 6.36
N ARG A 379 36.50 4.54 6.87
CA ARG A 379 37.78 3.83 7.03
C ARG A 379 38.45 3.53 5.70
N LEU A 380 37.68 3.18 4.66
CA LEU A 380 38.21 2.92 3.32
C LEU A 380 38.83 4.18 2.70
N VAL A 381 38.09 5.29 2.78
CA VAL A 381 38.52 6.62 2.33
C VAL A 381 39.80 7.04 3.06
N ALA A 382 39.82 6.90 4.39
CA ALA A 382 40.98 7.23 5.21
C ALA A 382 42.19 6.30 4.96
N ALA A 383 41.98 5.07 4.49
CA ALA A 383 43.06 4.14 4.19
C ALA A 383 43.69 4.38 2.80
N HIS A 384 42.97 5.03 1.88
CA HIS A 384 43.41 5.28 0.50
C HIS A 384 43.39 6.76 0.15
N GLN A 385 43.88 7.62 1.06
CA GLN A 385 43.70 9.07 1.04
C GLN A 385 43.98 9.73 -0.32
N VAL A 386 45.10 9.39 -0.98
CA VAL A 386 45.49 9.99 -2.27
C VAL A 386 44.48 9.63 -3.38
N ARG A 387 44.12 8.35 -3.49
CA ARG A 387 43.16 7.89 -4.50
C ARG A 387 41.76 8.44 -4.22
N SER A 388 41.36 8.43 -2.95
CA SER A 388 40.07 8.97 -2.53
C SER A 388 39.98 10.47 -2.78
N ALA A 389 41.03 11.25 -2.48
CA ALA A 389 41.07 12.67 -2.77
C ALA A 389 40.89 12.94 -4.27
N HIS A 390 41.64 12.24 -5.12
CA HIS A 390 41.50 12.36 -6.57
C HIS A 390 40.09 12.02 -7.06
N THR A 391 39.53 10.89 -6.61
CA THR A 391 38.16 10.48 -6.98
C THR A 391 37.12 11.50 -6.54
N ILE A 392 37.21 12.02 -5.31
CA ILE A 392 36.29 13.03 -4.78
C ILE A 392 36.41 14.33 -5.58
N THR A 393 37.62 14.79 -5.90
CA THR A 393 37.83 15.99 -6.73
C THR A 393 37.24 15.82 -8.13
N VAL A 394 37.49 14.70 -8.81
CA VAL A 394 36.92 14.41 -10.13
C VAL A 394 35.40 14.37 -10.07
N LEU A 395 34.82 13.63 -9.11
CA LEU A 395 33.36 13.57 -8.95
C LEU A 395 32.77 14.95 -8.62
N GLY A 396 33.46 15.76 -7.82
CA GLY A 396 33.05 17.13 -7.50
C GLY A 396 33.03 18.04 -8.74
N VAL A 397 34.07 17.97 -9.58
CA VAL A 397 34.12 18.73 -10.84
C VAL A 397 33.03 18.27 -11.80
N VAL A 398 32.87 16.96 -11.99
CA VAL A 398 31.79 16.39 -12.83
C VAL A 398 30.43 16.85 -12.32
N TRP A 399 30.20 16.78 -11.01
CA TRP A 399 28.96 17.24 -10.41
C TRP A 399 28.71 18.73 -10.66
N MET A 400 29.71 19.59 -10.46
CA MET A 400 29.60 21.04 -10.70
C MET A 400 29.31 21.37 -12.16
N VAL A 401 29.98 20.71 -13.10
CA VAL A 401 29.72 20.87 -14.54
C VAL A 401 28.29 20.42 -14.87
N CYS A 402 27.89 19.24 -14.41
CA CYS A 402 26.53 18.75 -14.65
C CYS A 402 25.46 19.66 -14.04
N ALA A 403 25.70 20.23 -12.84
CA ALA A 403 24.81 21.18 -12.21
C ALA A 403 24.72 22.51 -12.98
N ALA A 404 25.86 23.07 -13.40
CA ALA A 404 25.93 24.35 -14.09
C ALA A 404 25.27 24.33 -15.48
N PHE A 405 25.40 23.21 -16.20
CA PHE A 405 24.82 23.02 -17.53
C PHE A 405 23.46 22.31 -17.52
N GLY A 406 22.90 22.01 -16.33
CA GLY A 406 21.61 21.35 -16.20
C GLY A 406 21.55 19.96 -16.85
N VAL A 407 22.66 19.21 -16.85
CA VAL A 407 22.75 17.90 -17.51
C VAL A 407 21.78 16.92 -16.87
N GLN A 408 20.87 16.39 -17.68
CA GLN A 408 19.86 15.42 -17.24
C GLN A 408 20.19 14.03 -17.76
N PHE A 409 19.97 13.02 -16.92
CA PHE A 409 20.11 11.62 -17.30
C PHE A 409 18.84 11.09 -18.00
N ALA A 410 17.68 11.59 -17.57
CA ALA A 410 16.36 11.34 -18.12
C ALA A 410 15.50 12.61 -17.93
N PRO A 411 14.35 12.76 -18.60
CA PRO A 411 13.46 13.90 -18.38
C PRO A 411 13.24 14.16 -16.89
N GLN A 412 13.43 15.42 -16.45
CA GLN A 412 13.28 15.85 -15.05
C GLN A 412 14.21 15.17 -14.03
N THR A 413 15.25 14.44 -14.48
CA THR A 413 16.18 13.72 -13.61
C THR A 413 17.61 14.28 -13.78
N PRO A 414 17.99 15.34 -13.03
CA PRO A 414 19.32 15.93 -13.17
C PRO A 414 20.40 15.01 -12.62
N LEU A 415 21.50 14.86 -13.35
CA LEU A 415 22.61 13.97 -12.98
C LEU A 415 23.29 14.42 -11.67
N ALA A 416 23.34 15.74 -11.45
CA ALA A 416 23.76 16.34 -10.18
C ALA A 416 22.61 16.29 -9.16
N ALA A 417 22.71 15.38 -8.18
CA ALA A 417 21.71 15.23 -7.11
C ALA A 417 22.12 15.97 -5.84
N HIS A 418 21.09 16.46 -5.13
CA HIS A 418 21.17 17.09 -3.80
C HIS A 418 19.92 16.70 -2.97
N ALA A 419 19.40 15.49 -3.21
CA ALA A 419 18.09 15.05 -2.73
C ALA A 419 18.04 14.87 -1.21
N ALA A 420 19.11 14.36 -0.58
CA ALA A 420 19.13 14.15 0.87
C ALA A 420 19.27 15.46 1.63
N ALA A 421 20.06 16.40 1.11
CA ALA A 421 20.17 17.74 1.68
C ALA A 421 18.87 18.54 1.52
N SER A 422 18.21 18.46 0.35
CA SER A 422 16.89 19.07 0.13
C SER A 422 15.83 18.51 1.07
N ALA A 423 15.74 17.18 1.19
CA ALA A 423 14.80 16.53 2.10
C ALA A 423 15.06 16.97 3.55
N ALA A 424 16.30 16.86 4.04
CA ALA A 424 16.65 17.29 5.40
C ALA A 424 16.35 18.78 5.65
N TYR A 425 16.55 19.64 4.65
CA TYR A 425 16.22 21.06 4.75
C TYR A 425 14.71 21.32 4.76
N GLN A 426 13.95 20.58 3.95
CA GLN A 426 12.48 20.65 3.94
C GLN A 426 11.92 20.19 5.28
N ASP A 427 12.37 19.04 5.80
CA ASP A 427 11.98 18.51 7.11
C ASP A 427 12.29 19.53 8.23
N ALA A 428 13.51 20.10 8.23
CA ALA A 428 13.90 21.08 9.23
C ALA A 428 13.05 22.38 9.15
N ARG A 429 12.68 22.80 7.94
CA ARG A 429 11.78 23.94 7.75
C ARG A 429 10.38 23.62 8.22
N GLN A 430 9.85 22.45 7.88
CA GLN A 430 8.54 21.96 8.30
C GLN A 430 8.45 21.90 9.82
N ILE A 431 9.49 21.36 10.47
CA ILE A 431 9.61 21.33 11.93
C ILE A 431 9.55 22.75 12.50
N ARG A 432 10.34 23.67 11.94
CA ARG A 432 10.35 25.07 12.41
C ARG A 432 9.00 25.75 12.20
N THR A 433 8.34 25.55 11.07
CA THR A 433 7.01 26.12 10.81
C THR A 433 5.97 25.54 11.75
N GLY A 434 6.01 24.22 12.01
CA GLY A 434 5.08 23.57 12.91
C GLY A 434 5.25 24.01 14.37
N LEU A 435 6.48 24.25 14.82
CA LEU A 435 6.73 24.81 16.15
C LEU A 435 6.19 26.23 16.33
N LEU A 436 6.01 26.99 15.26
CA LEU A 436 5.49 28.36 15.28
C LEU A 436 3.98 28.44 14.94
N ASP A 437 3.38 27.35 14.48
CA ASP A 437 1.98 27.30 14.06
C ASP A 437 0.99 27.64 15.18
N PRO A 438 1.15 27.17 16.43
CA PRO A 438 0.21 27.47 17.51
C PRO A 438 -0.01 28.96 17.75
N LEU A 439 1.06 29.77 17.66
CA LEU A 439 0.98 31.21 17.88
C LEU A 439 0.22 31.92 16.75
N ARG A 440 0.34 31.43 15.52
CA ARG A 440 -0.38 31.96 14.35
C ARG A 440 -1.83 31.54 14.39
N PHE A 441 -2.06 30.25 14.60
CA PHE A 441 -3.39 29.66 14.66
C PHE A 441 -4.22 30.25 15.80
N ALA A 442 -3.64 30.53 16.97
CA ALA A 442 -4.35 31.21 18.06
C ALA A 442 -4.86 32.60 17.67
N LYS A 443 -4.11 33.34 16.84
CA LYS A 443 -4.54 34.64 16.31
C LYS A 443 -5.64 34.50 15.26
N GLU A 444 -5.51 33.53 14.36
CA GLU A 444 -6.54 33.18 13.36
C GLU A 444 -7.85 32.75 14.03
N ALA A 445 -7.76 31.90 15.05
CA ALA A 445 -8.92 31.39 15.77
C ALA A 445 -9.65 32.47 16.57
N ALA A 446 -8.93 33.46 17.09
CA ALA A 446 -9.50 34.59 17.81
C ALA A 446 -10.23 35.59 16.89
N ASP A 447 -9.89 35.62 15.59
CA ASP A 447 -10.50 36.50 14.59
C ASP A 447 -11.77 35.85 14.02
N ASP A 448 -12.93 36.30 14.51
CA ASP A 448 -14.24 35.75 14.15
C ASP A 448 -15.30 36.86 14.08
N ASP A 449 -15.64 37.25 12.85
CA ASP A 449 -16.64 38.28 12.52
C ASP A 449 -17.99 38.05 13.22
N PHE A 450 -18.35 36.78 13.48
CA PHE A 450 -19.66 36.41 14.03
C PHE A 450 -19.64 36.15 15.53
N ARG A 451 -18.47 36.22 16.19
CA ARG A 451 -18.30 35.89 17.61
C ARG A 451 -19.30 36.60 18.51
N HIS A 452 -19.50 37.89 18.25
CA HIS A 452 -20.33 38.79 19.06
C HIS A 452 -21.72 39.07 18.44
N THR A 453 -22.06 38.44 17.31
CA THR A 453 -23.38 38.59 16.71
C THR A 453 -24.46 38.00 17.63
N PRO A 454 -25.52 38.77 17.97
CA PRO A 454 -26.62 38.27 18.78
C PRO A 454 -27.33 37.09 18.10
N GLY A 455 -27.78 36.11 18.89
CA GLY A 455 -28.51 34.95 18.36
C GLY A 455 -29.78 35.32 17.58
N SER A 456 -30.42 36.43 17.94
CA SER A 456 -31.58 36.98 17.23
C SER A 456 -31.27 37.52 15.83
N GLU A 457 -30.00 37.73 15.51
CA GLU A 457 -29.54 38.19 14.20
C GLU A 457 -28.88 37.06 13.38
N LEU A 458 -28.57 35.92 13.98
CA LEU A 458 -28.00 34.79 13.25
C LEU A 458 -29.08 34.02 12.51
N LEU A 459 -28.80 33.68 11.24
CA LEU A 459 -29.55 32.70 10.45
C LEU A 459 -31.05 33.05 10.30
N THR A 460 -31.38 34.34 10.32
CA THR A 460 -32.78 34.83 10.31
C THR A 460 -33.55 34.35 9.08
N ALA A 461 -32.87 34.19 7.93
CA ALA A 461 -33.48 33.74 6.68
C ALA A 461 -33.78 32.22 6.66
N LEU A 462 -33.30 31.46 7.64
CA LEU A 462 -33.56 30.03 7.77
C LEU A 462 -34.55 29.68 8.89
N ARG A 463 -35.09 30.67 9.60
CA ARG A 463 -36.00 30.42 10.75
C ARG A 463 -37.16 29.50 10.40
N GLY A 464 -37.40 28.55 11.29
CA GLY A 464 -38.45 27.54 11.13
C GLY A 464 -38.04 26.35 10.24
N LYS A 465 -36.83 26.36 9.66
CA LYS A 465 -36.32 25.30 8.80
C LYS A 465 -35.48 24.28 9.55
N ASP A 466 -35.63 23.03 9.15
CA ASP A 466 -34.66 21.99 9.50
C ASP A 466 -33.48 22.08 8.54
N VAL A 467 -32.27 22.17 9.07
CA VAL A 467 -31.05 22.29 8.28
C VAL A 467 -30.15 21.10 8.56
N VAL A 468 -29.92 20.27 7.56
CA VAL A 468 -29.09 19.07 7.66
C VAL A 468 -27.80 19.29 6.89
N VAL A 469 -26.66 19.11 7.55
CA VAL A 469 -25.33 19.02 6.94
C VAL A 469 -24.96 17.55 6.89
N ALA A 470 -24.94 16.94 5.71
CA ALA A 470 -24.64 15.52 5.54
C ALA A 470 -23.30 15.34 4.84
N PHE A 471 -22.30 14.90 5.59
CA PHE A 471 -21.01 14.46 5.05
C PHE A 471 -21.15 13.05 4.50
N VAL A 472 -20.86 12.89 3.22
CA VAL A 472 -20.72 11.57 2.58
C VAL A 472 -19.24 11.22 2.59
N GLU A 473 -18.87 10.26 3.45
CA GLU A 473 -17.48 9.85 3.67
C GLU A 473 -16.76 9.53 2.36
N SER A 474 -15.58 10.12 2.21
CA SER A 474 -14.71 9.97 1.04
C SER A 474 -15.34 10.37 -0.30
N TYR A 475 -16.45 11.14 -0.33
CA TYR A 475 -17.09 11.58 -1.58
C TYR A 475 -16.28 12.71 -2.24
N GLY A 476 -15.26 12.32 -3.00
CA GLY A 476 -14.39 13.24 -3.73
C GLY A 476 -14.79 13.47 -5.19
N ARG A 477 -14.21 14.50 -5.83
CA ARG A 477 -14.37 14.80 -7.27
C ARG A 477 -14.10 13.57 -8.15
N VAL A 478 -13.19 12.67 -7.78
CA VAL A 478 -12.90 11.43 -8.54
C VAL A 478 -14.15 10.55 -8.73
N ALA A 479 -15.12 10.63 -7.83
CA ALA A 479 -16.36 9.87 -7.97
C ALA A 479 -17.17 10.32 -9.20
N ILE A 480 -17.02 11.56 -9.64
CA ILE A 480 -17.86 12.15 -10.70
C ILE A 480 -17.08 12.64 -11.92
N GLN A 481 -15.74 12.68 -11.85
CA GLN A 481 -14.87 13.17 -12.91
C GLN A 481 -13.58 12.33 -13.00
N ASP A 482 -12.98 12.30 -14.20
CA ASP A 482 -11.64 11.74 -14.49
C ASP A 482 -11.40 10.30 -13.99
N SER A 483 -12.45 9.48 -13.97
CA SER A 483 -12.38 8.05 -13.60
C SER A 483 -13.32 7.19 -14.44
N ASP A 484 -13.05 5.88 -14.47
CA ASP A 484 -13.89 4.85 -15.10
C ASP A 484 -15.24 4.65 -14.39
N ILE A 485 -15.34 5.01 -13.10
CA ILE A 485 -16.58 4.97 -12.31
C ILE A 485 -17.44 6.24 -12.45
N ALA A 486 -16.87 7.34 -12.95
CA ALA A 486 -17.52 8.66 -12.98
C ALA A 486 -18.86 8.67 -13.72
N GLY A 487 -19.01 7.85 -14.76
CA GLY A 487 -20.26 7.74 -15.51
C GLY A 487 -21.42 7.22 -14.64
N GLU A 488 -21.16 6.17 -13.86
CA GLU A 488 -22.18 5.50 -13.04
C GLU A 488 -22.63 6.35 -11.85
N VAL A 489 -21.70 7.09 -11.24
CA VAL A 489 -22.04 8.01 -10.13
C VAL A 489 -22.79 9.24 -10.63
N ARG A 490 -22.37 9.83 -11.77
CA ARG A 490 -23.11 10.95 -12.37
C ARG A 490 -24.53 10.57 -12.74
N GLN A 491 -24.74 9.35 -13.25
CA GLN A 491 -26.09 8.86 -13.51
C GLN A 491 -26.98 8.90 -12.25
N VAL A 492 -26.46 8.46 -11.10
CA VAL A 492 -27.20 8.52 -9.82
C VAL A 492 -27.56 9.96 -9.43
N LEU A 493 -26.64 10.91 -9.61
CA LEU A 493 -26.86 12.32 -9.29
C LEU A 493 -27.84 13.00 -10.26
N ASP A 494 -27.75 12.69 -11.56
CA ASP A 494 -28.62 13.24 -12.59
C ASP A 494 -30.05 12.71 -12.44
N GLU A 495 -30.22 11.38 -12.26
CA GLU A 495 -31.52 10.77 -11.96
C GLU A 495 -32.09 11.26 -10.62
N GLY A 496 -31.24 11.41 -9.61
CA GLY A 496 -31.61 11.99 -8.31
C GLY A 496 -32.08 13.44 -8.44
N THR A 497 -31.42 14.24 -9.27
CA THR A 497 -31.82 15.61 -9.57
C THR A 497 -33.23 15.66 -10.16
N GLU A 498 -33.54 14.78 -11.12
CA GLU A 498 -34.87 14.71 -11.73
C GLU A 498 -35.95 14.25 -10.74
N ARG A 499 -35.67 13.21 -9.93
CA ARG A 499 -36.60 12.74 -8.89
C ARG A 499 -36.90 13.82 -7.85
N LEU A 500 -35.86 14.46 -7.33
CA LEU A 500 -36.02 15.55 -6.36
C LEU A 500 -36.77 16.74 -6.96
N ARG A 501 -36.50 17.10 -8.23
CA ARG A 501 -37.25 18.14 -8.93
C ARG A 501 -38.73 17.78 -9.09
N ALA A 502 -39.04 16.52 -9.43
CA ALA A 502 -40.41 16.04 -9.52
C ALA A 502 -41.13 16.09 -8.15
N ALA A 503 -40.39 15.89 -7.05
CA ALA A 503 -40.87 16.06 -5.68
C ALA A 503 -40.93 17.53 -5.20
N GLY A 504 -40.54 18.49 -6.05
CA GLY A 504 -40.61 19.94 -5.77
C GLY A 504 -39.35 20.57 -5.19
N PHE A 505 -38.24 19.84 -5.11
CA PHE A 505 -36.95 20.37 -4.65
C PHE A 505 -36.19 21.05 -5.80
N ASP A 506 -35.49 22.14 -5.48
CA ASP A 506 -34.41 22.67 -6.32
C ASP A 506 -33.06 22.30 -5.70
N SER A 507 -32.01 22.25 -6.53
CA SER A 507 -30.65 21.95 -6.08
C SER A 507 -29.60 22.79 -6.81
N ARG A 508 -28.55 23.17 -6.06
CA ARG A 508 -27.38 23.88 -6.59
C ARG A 508 -26.10 23.24 -6.07
N SER A 509 -25.12 23.01 -6.94
CA SER A 509 -23.88 22.31 -6.60
C SER A 509 -22.61 23.00 -7.12
N ALA A 510 -21.49 22.72 -6.43
CA ALA A 510 -20.16 23.23 -6.71
C ALA A 510 -19.09 22.31 -6.07
N PHE A 511 -17.86 22.81 -5.91
CA PHE A 511 -16.78 22.10 -5.24
C PHE A 511 -16.22 22.88 -4.04
N LEU A 512 -15.76 22.14 -3.03
CA LEU A 512 -14.88 22.64 -1.98
C LEU A 512 -13.51 21.95 -2.05
N GLU A 513 -12.43 22.68 -1.80
CA GLU A 513 -11.12 22.10 -1.49
C GLU A 513 -11.12 21.68 -0.01
N SER A 514 -10.98 20.38 0.24
CA SER A 514 -10.90 19.81 1.59
C SER A 514 -9.54 20.07 2.24
N SER A 515 -9.53 20.13 3.57
CA SER A 515 -8.30 20.26 4.35
C SER A 515 -7.54 18.94 4.53
N THR A 516 -8.11 17.83 4.07
CA THR A 516 -7.52 16.49 4.14
C THR A 516 -7.87 15.65 2.89
N SER A 517 -7.22 14.49 2.76
CA SER A 517 -7.44 13.51 1.70
C SER A 517 -7.09 12.11 2.19
N GLY A 518 -7.83 11.10 1.73
CA GLY A 518 -7.64 9.68 2.07
C GLY A 518 -8.00 9.26 3.49
N GLY A 519 -8.18 10.22 4.41
CA GLY A 519 -8.62 9.99 5.78
C GLY A 519 -8.57 11.29 6.60
N GLY A 520 -8.91 11.19 7.89
CA GLY A 520 -8.88 12.34 8.79
C GLY A 520 -10.13 13.23 8.72
N SER A 521 -11.30 12.66 8.44
CA SER A 521 -12.60 13.35 8.25
C SER A 521 -12.89 14.43 9.29
N TRP A 522 -12.50 14.23 10.55
CA TRP A 522 -12.66 15.23 11.62
C TRP A 522 -11.95 16.57 11.35
N PHE A 523 -10.90 16.58 10.51
CA PHE A 523 -10.26 17.80 10.03
C PHE A 523 -11.15 18.57 9.06
N ALA A 524 -11.81 17.89 8.13
CA ALA A 524 -12.75 18.50 7.19
C ALA A 524 -14.00 19.01 7.92
N HIS A 525 -14.55 18.21 8.84
CA HIS A 525 -15.73 18.59 9.62
C HIS A 525 -15.43 19.81 10.50
N ALA A 526 -14.29 19.81 11.21
CA ALA A 526 -13.84 20.96 11.98
C ALA A 526 -13.56 22.19 11.11
N THR A 527 -13.06 22.00 9.89
CA THR A 527 -12.82 23.08 8.93
C THR A 527 -14.12 23.74 8.49
N LEU A 528 -15.11 22.95 8.08
CA LEU A 528 -16.44 23.44 7.71
C LEU A 528 -17.13 24.12 8.90
N GLN A 529 -17.09 23.49 10.08
CA GLN A 529 -17.77 23.96 11.29
C GLN A 529 -17.18 25.27 11.81
N SER A 530 -15.85 25.38 11.86
CA SER A 530 -15.18 26.55 12.45
C SER A 530 -14.87 27.66 11.44
N GLY A 531 -14.85 27.35 10.14
CA GLY A 531 -14.35 28.30 9.14
C GLY A 531 -12.85 28.62 9.31
N LEU A 532 -12.08 27.69 9.87
CA LEU A 532 -10.62 27.75 9.93
C LEU A 532 -10.05 26.55 9.18
N TRP A 533 -8.87 26.71 8.56
CA TRP A 533 -8.19 25.59 7.92
C TRP A 533 -7.57 24.65 8.96
N ILE A 534 -8.25 23.55 9.26
CA ILE A 534 -7.78 22.49 10.16
C ILE A 534 -7.27 21.34 9.31
N ASN A 535 -5.95 21.18 9.24
CA ASN A 535 -5.29 20.17 8.41
C ASN A 535 -4.29 19.29 9.20
N ASN A 536 -4.29 19.40 10.53
CA ASN A 536 -3.42 18.65 11.41
C ASN A 536 -4.01 18.57 12.82
N GLN A 537 -3.53 17.60 13.62
CA GLN A 537 -4.05 17.35 14.96
C GLN A 537 -3.81 18.52 15.92
N GLN A 538 -2.68 19.21 15.83
CA GLN A 538 -2.37 20.33 16.71
C GLN A 538 -3.38 21.47 16.58
N ARG A 539 -3.80 21.80 15.35
CA ARG A 539 -4.85 22.80 15.11
C ARG A 539 -6.21 22.33 15.60
N TYR A 540 -6.54 21.05 15.42
CA TYR A 540 -7.78 20.48 15.94
C TYR A 540 -7.86 20.56 17.47
N ASP A 541 -6.79 20.17 18.16
CA ASP A 541 -6.73 20.23 19.63
C ASP A 541 -6.80 21.67 20.13
N ALA A 542 -6.09 22.60 19.47
CA ALA A 542 -6.13 24.01 19.81
C ALA A 542 -7.51 24.64 19.57
N LEU A 543 -8.19 24.25 18.50
CA LEU A 543 -9.54 24.69 18.18
C LEU A 543 -10.55 24.21 19.23
N THR A 544 -10.55 22.91 19.51
CA THR A 544 -11.52 22.25 20.40
C THR A 544 -11.33 22.63 21.87
N ALA A 545 -10.14 23.07 22.25
CA ALA A 545 -9.87 23.69 23.55
C ALA A 545 -10.32 25.17 23.64
N GLY A 546 -10.65 25.81 22.52
CA GLY A 546 -11.05 27.20 22.41
C GLY A 546 -12.56 27.44 22.51
N ASP A 547 -12.98 28.66 22.17
CA ASP A 547 -14.38 29.12 22.24
C ASP A 547 -14.89 29.75 20.92
N ARG A 548 -14.23 29.44 19.80
CA ARG A 548 -14.62 29.92 18.46
C ARG A 548 -16.05 29.48 18.12
N LEU A 549 -16.82 30.36 17.49
CA LEU A 549 -18.20 30.06 17.12
C LEU A 549 -18.23 29.03 15.97
N THR A 550 -18.75 27.84 16.22
CA THR A 550 -19.00 26.85 15.15
C THR A 550 -20.31 27.14 14.41
N LEU A 551 -20.49 26.55 13.23
CA LEU A 551 -21.74 26.61 12.47
C LEU A 551 -22.91 26.06 13.30
N SER A 552 -22.75 24.86 13.88
CA SER A 552 -23.73 24.28 14.81
C SER A 552 -23.93 25.16 16.05
N GLY A 553 -22.86 25.75 16.60
CA GLY A 553 -22.94 26.72 17.69
C GLY A 553 -23.77 27.96 17.35
N ALA A 554 -23.69 28.44 16.11
CA ALA A 554 -24.49 29.56 15.61
C ALA A 554 -25.98 29.18 15.53
N PHE A 555 -26.30 27.99 15.01
CA PHE A 555 -27.68 27.46 15.01
C PHE A 555 -28.24 27.31 16.44
N ARG A 556 -27.47 26.72 17.35
CA ARG A 556 -27.86 26.60 18.76
C ARG A 556 -28.14 27.96 19.40
N ARG A 557 -27.26 28.95 19.15
CA ARG A 557 -27.43 30.32 19.65
C ARG A 557 -28.67 31.00 19.05
N ALA A 558 -29.02 30.68 17.82
CA ALA A 558 -30.20 31.19 17.12
C ALA A 558 -31.50 30.47 17.51
N GLY A 559 -31.44 29.42 18.34
CA GLY A 559 -32.60 28.74 18.94
C GLY A 559 -32.91 27.34 18.41
N TRP A 560 -32.10 26.81 17.48
CA TRP A 560 -32.28 25.46 16.96
C TRP A 560 -31.92 24.41 18.01
N ARG A 561 -32.53 23.24 17.87
CA ARG A 561 -32.06 21.99 18.46
C ARG A 561 -30.87 21.51 17.62
N THR A 562 -29.70 21.30 18.22
CA THR A 562 -28.50 20.88 17.47
C THR A 562 -28.09 19.45 17.75
N VAL A 563 -27.96 18.63 16.72
CA VAL A 563 -27.59 17.22 16.85
C VAL A 563 -26.46 16.83 15.90
N CYS A 564 -25.73 15.80 16.29
CA CYS A 564 -24.73 15.15 15.45
C CYS A 564 -25.02 13.65 15.46
N VAL A 565 -25.07 13.03 14.28
CA VAL A 565 -25.16 11.58 14.12
C VAL A 565 -23.83 11.10 13.56
N ALA A 566 -23.05 10.43 14.40
CA ALA A 566 -21.68 10.04 14.12
C ALA A 566 -21.46 8.54 14.40
N PRO A 567 -21.85 7.66 13.46
CA PRO A 567 -21.76 6.20 13.59
C PRO A 567 -20.34 5.66 13.83
N ALA A 568 -19.31 6.41 13.44
CA ALA A 568 -17.91 6.03 13.63
C ALA A 568 -17.40 6.28 15.07
N ILE A 569 -18.13 7.05 15.89
CA ILE A 569 -17.71 7.33 17.26
C ILE A 569 -18.06 6.15 18.15
N THR A 570 -17.04 5.39 18.55
CA THR A 570 -17.17 4.20 19.41
C THR A 570 -16.69 4.44 20.84
N ARG A 571 -15.97 5.53 21.09
CA ARG A 571 -15.38 5.91 22.39
C ARG A 571 -15.91 7.26 22.85
N ALA A 572 -15.61 7.61 24.10
CA ALA A 572 -15.92 8.93 24.63
C ALA A 572 -15.23 10.02 23.77
N TRP A 573 -16.01 10.97 23.27
CA TRP A 573 -15.55 12.10 22.47
C TRP A 573 -15.84 13.43 23.20
N PRO A 574 -15.02 13.80 24.21
CA PRO A 574 -15.22 15.03 24.97
C PRO A 574 -15.12 16.29 24.10
N GLU A 575 -14.33 16.26 23.04
CA GLU A 575 -14.15 17.33 22.07
C GLU A 575 -15.46 17.66 21.34
N GLY A 576 -16.39 16.70 21.21
CA GLY A 576 -17.73 16.91 20.65
C GLY A 576 -18.52 18.05 21.32
N ARG A 577 -18.21 18.39 22.58
CA ARG A 577 -18.82 19.52 23.31
C ARG A 577 -18.49 20.88 22.69
N PHE A 578 -17.31 21.01 22.09
CA PHE A 578 -16.86 22.26 21.45
C PHE A 578 -17.83 22.69 20.35
N PHE A 579 -18.32 21.74 19.57
CA PHE A 579 -19.23 22.01 18.46
C PHE A 579 -20.63 22.45 18.92
N GLY A 580 -20.98 22.29 20.20
CA GLY A 580 -22.24 22.80 20.73
C GLY A 580 -23.47 22.05 20.21
N TYR A 581 -23.36 20.73 19.97
CA TYR A 581 -24.52 19.86 19.81
C TYR A 581 -25.19 19.65 21.18
N ASP A 582 -26.53 19.72 21.29
CA ASP A 582 -27.19 19.28 22.53
C ASP A 582 -27.29 17.75 22.64
N LYS A 583 -27.10 17.01 21.53
CA LYS A 583 -26.98 15.54 21.54
C LYS A 583 -26.06 15.04 20.44
N VAL A 584 -25.21 14.08 20.79
CA VAL A 584 -24.46 13.26 19.84
C VAL A 584 -25.05 11.84 19.86
N TYR A 585 -25.40 11.35 18.68
CA TYR A 585 -25.83 9.99 18.41
C TYR A 585 -24.61 9.20 17.91
N ASP A 586 -24.06 8.36 18.77
CA ASP A 586 -22.84 7.59 18.54
C ASP A 586 -23.15 6.10 18.37
N ALA A 587 -22.13 5.28 18.07
CA ALA A 587 -22.31 3.85 17.82
C ALA A 587 -22.96 3.07 18.99
N ASN A 588 -22.92 3.62 20.20
CA ASN A 588 -23.35 2.95 21.43
C ASN A 588 -24.74 3.39 21.90
N ASN A 589 -25.30 4.47 21.35
CA ASN A 589 -26.51 5.09 21.90
C ASN A 589 -27.70 5.21 20.91
N VAL A 590 -27.54 4.65 19.71
CA VAL A 590 -28.57 4.65 18.65
C VAL A 590 -29.48 3.42 18.65
N GLY A 591 -29.08 2.33 19.32
CA GLY A 591 -29.89 1.10 19.41
C GLY A 591 -29.90 0.24 18.13
N TYR A 592 -28.77 0.19 17.41
CA TYR A 592 -28.62 -0.66 16.23
C TYR A 592 -28.31 -2.11 16.62
N GLU A 593 -29.15 -3.04 16.15
CA GLU A 593 -29.07 -4.49 16.42
C GLU A 593 -28.78 -5.33 15.15
N GLY A 594 -28.56 -4.69 14.01
CA GLY A 594 -28.22 -5.36 12.74
C GLY A 594 -26.75 -5.81 12.63
N PRO A 595 -26.39 -6.45 11.50
CA PRO A 595 -25.01 -6.87 11.23
C PRO A 595 -24.08 -5.69 10.94
N ILE A 596 -22.79 -5.88 11.25
CA ILE A 596 -21.73 -4.96 10.83
C ILE A 596 -21.35 -5.29 9.38
N PHE A 597 -21.36 -4.28 8.52
CA PHE A 597 -21.03 -4.42 7.10
C PHE A 597 -19.55 -4.17 6.85
N ALA A 598 -19.11 -2.92 6.98
CA ALA A 598 -17.73 -2.53 6.69
C ALA A 598 -17.13 -1.77 7.89
N TYR A 599 -16.85 -0.48 7.73
CA TYR A 599 -16.14 0.33 8.72
C TYR A 599 -16.97 0.64 9.97
N SER A 600 -18.19 1.14 9.79
CA SER A 600 -19.07 1.53 10.90
C SER A 600 -20.02 0.39 11.30
N LYS A 601 -20.50 0.46 12.55
CA LYS A 601 -21.40 -0.56 13.12
C LYS A 601 -22.73 -0.67 12.36
N MET A 602 -23.20 0.41 11.74
CA MET A 602 -24.52 0.50 11.10
C MET A 602 -24.43 1.17 9.73
N PRO A 603 -25.34 0.87 8.79
CA PRO A 603 -25.36 1.51 7.49
C PRO A 603 -25.98 2.91 7.53
N ASP A 604 -25.70 3.72 6.51
CA ASP A 604 -26.16 5.11 6.41
C ASP A 604 -27.68 5.22 6.40
N GLN A 605 -28.36 4.22 5.82
CA GLN A 605 -29.82 4.14 5.83
C GLN A 605 -30.40 4.06 7.25
N TYR A 606 -29.75 3.31 8.14
CA TYR A 606 -30.16 3.25 9.54
C TYR A 606 -29.90 4.58 10.26
N ALA A 607 -28.73 5.19 10.04
CA ALA A 607 -28.37 6.48 10.67
C ALA A 607 -29.40 7.57 10.32
N LEU A 608 -29.81 7.65 9.05
CA LEU A 608 -30.86 8.57 8.59
C LEU A 608 -32.23 8.25 9.17
N ALA A 609 -32.63 6.97 9.19
CA ALA A 609 -33.91 6.57 9.78
C ALA A 609 -33.98 6.84 11.29
N HIS A 610 -32.88 6.61 12.01
CA HIS A 610 -32.77 6.93 13.43
C HIS A 610 -32.91 8.43 13.69
N PHE A 611 -32.20 9.26 12.91
CA PHE A 611 -32.32 10.72 12.97
C PHE A 611 -33.77 11.18 12.77
N ASP A 612 -34.42 10.69 11.73
CA ASP A 612 -35.79 11.09 11.38
C ASP A 612 -36.77 10.80 12.51
N ARG A 613 -36.75 9.55 13.00
CA ARG A 613 -37.62 9.09 14.08
C ARG A 613 -37.39 9.83 15.39
N THR A 614 -36.15 10.16 15.73
CA THR A 614 -35.81 10.74 17.04
C THR A 614 -35.93 12.25 17.09
N GLU A 615 -35.63 12.97 16.01
CA GLU A 615 -35.54 14.43 16.04
C GLU A 615 -36.57 15.13 15.15
N ARG A 616 -37.13 14.48 14.11
CA ARG A 616 -38.04 15.14 13.15
C ARG A 616 -39.52 14.78 13.28
N THR A 617 -39.88 13.60 13.80
CA THR A 617 -41.28 13.13 13.87
C THR A 617 -42.13 13.74 15.00
N ALA A 618 -41.53 14.39 16.00
CA ALA A 618 -42.29 14.99 17.11
C ALA A 618 -43.07 16.25 16.68
N THR A 619 -44.32 16.40 17.17
CA THR A 619 -45.27 17.45 16.74
C THR A 619 -45.07 18.82 17.39
N ASP A 620 -44.40 18.92 18.54
CA ASP A 620 -44.07 20.18 19.22
C ASP A 620 -42.56 20.26 19.47
N ARG A 621 -41.81 20.40 18.37
CA ARG A 621 -40.34 20.44 18.39
C ARG A 621 -39.79 21.78 17.92
N ARG A 622 -38.58 22.09 18.38
CA ARG A 622 -37.77 23.16 17.80
C ARG A 622 -37.29 22.74 16.40
N PRO A 623 -37.04 23.69 15.48
CA PRO A 623 -36.30 23.40 14.26
C PRO A 623 -34.95 22.75 14.58
N VAL A 624 -34.55 21.77 13.77
CA VAL A 624 -33.35 20.97 14.02
C VAL A 624 -32.25 21.38 13.06
N MET A 625 -31.05 21.61 13.60
CA MET A 625 -29.83 21.57 12.80
C MET A 625 -29.11 20.27 13.12
N ALA A 626 -28.88 19.45 12.09
CA ALA A 626 -28.21 18.17 12.23
C ALA A 626 -26.92 18.14 11.41
N GLU A 627 -25.87 17.57 11.99
CA GLU A 627 -24.72 17.06 11.25
C GLU A 627 -24.84 15.53 11.16
N LEU A 628 -24.74 14.99 9.95
CA LEU A 628 -24.80 13.56 9.70
C LEU A 628 -23.48 13.12 9.07
N ASP A 629 -22.72 12.30 9.79
CA ASP A 629 -21.45 11.75 9.34
C ASP A 629 -21.73 10.37 8.73
N LEU A 630 -22.06 10.32 7.44
CA LEU A 630 -22.35 9.07 6.74
C LEU A 630 -21.06 8.32 6.46
N THR A 631 -21.05 6.99 6.65
CA THR A 631 -19.81 6.18 6.75
C THR A 631 -19.79 4.95 5.87
N SER A 632 -20.87 4.65 5.14
CA SER A 632 -20.95 3.41 4.34
C SER A 632 -20.00 3.43 3.13
N SER A 633 -19.54 4.62 2.71
CA SER A 633 -18.49 4.81 1.71
C SER A 633 -17.06 4.87 2.26
N HIS A 634 -16.85 4.60 3.56
CA HIS A 634 -15.50 4.45 4.13
C HIS A 634 -14.81 3.17 3.60
N THR A 635 -13.48 3.21 3.49
CA THR A 635 -12.69 2.00 3.21
C THR A 635 -12.94 0.92 4.30
N PRO A 636 -13.10 -0.37 3.98
CA PRO A 636 -12.75 -1.08 2.74
C PRO A 636 -13.80 -1.08 1.61
N TRP A 637 -14.87 -0.28 1.69
CA TRP A 637 -15.98 -0.16 0.71
C TRP A 637 -16.84 -1.40 0.49
N VAL A 638 -16.37 -2.56 0.93
CA VAL A 638 -17.10 -3.83 0.89
C VAL A 638 -16.98 -4.55 2.23
N PRO A 639 -18.00 -5.32 2.60
CA PRO A 639 -19.25 -5.50 1.86
C PRO A 639 -20.28 -4.40 2.12
N LEU A 640 -21.22 -4.19 1.18
CA LEU A 640 -22.29 -3.19 1.29
C LEU A 640 -23.62 -3.84 1.71
N PRO A 641 -24.50 -3.11 2.43
CA PRO A 641 -25.85 -3.56 2.73
C PRO A 641 -26.75 -3.53 1.48
N THR A 642 -27.77 -4.39 1.48
CA THR A 642 -28.90 -4.24 0.56
C THR A 642 -29.81 -3.14 1.08
N THR A 643 -30.23 -2.21 0.21
CA THR A 643 -31.19 -1.17 0.55
C THR A 643 -32.54 -1.80 0.89
N LEU A 644 -33.11 -1.41 2.03
CA LEU A 644 -34.43 -1.83 2.49
C LEU A 644 -35.49 -0.76 2.19
N ASP A 645 -36.76 -1.12 2.26
CA ASP A 645 -37.82 -0.09 2.34
C ASP A 645 -37.71 0.65 3.67
N TRP A 646 -38.00 1.96 3.68
CA TRP A 646 -37.84 2.80 4.89
C TRP A 646 -38.64 2.30 6.11
N SER A 647 -39.77 1.61 5.89
CA SER A 647 -40.57 0.98 6.95
C SER A 647 -39.96 -0.28 7.54
N GLU A 648 -39.02 -0.93 6.84
CA GLU A 648 -38.40 -2.20 7.26
C GLU A 648 -37.09 -2.00 8.04
N VAL A 649 -36.55 -0.78 8.05
CA VAL A 649 -35.26 -0.46 8.69
C VAL A 649 -35.28 -0.70 10.20
N ASP A 650 -36.40 -0.41 10.87
CA ASP A 650 -36.64 -0.58 12.32
C ASP A 650 -35.39 -0.36 13.21
N ASP A 651 -34.97 -1.37 13.98
CA ASP A 651 -33.77 -1.40 14.83
C ASP A 651 -32.50 -1.87 14.09
N GLY A 652 -32.62 -2.15 12.80
CA GLY A 652 -31.56 -2.64 11.93
C GLY A 652 -31.48 -4.16 11.80
N SER A 653 -32.27 -4.93 12.56
CA SER A 653 -32.24 -6.40 12.50
C SER A 653 -32.67 -6.99 11.14
N SER A 654 -33.44 -6.24 10.35
CA SER A 654 -33.87 -6.62 9.00
C SER A 654 -32.73 -6.63 7.96
N PHE A 655 -31.60 -5.98 8.26
CA PHE A 655 -30.45 -6.02 7.36
C PHE A 655 -29.83 -7.42 7.37
N GLU A 656 -29.74 -8.05 6.20
CA GLU A 656 -29.14 -9.39 6.10
C GLU A 656 -27.60 -9.31 6.13
N PRO A 657 -26.92 -10.21 6.88
CA PRO A 657 -25.48 -10.35 6.81
C PRO A 657 -25.06 -10.71 5.39
N THR A 658 -24.16 -9.93 4.82
CA THR A 658 -23.62 -10.17 3.49
C THR A 658 -22.49 -11.20 3.55
N SER A 659 -22.54 -12.19 2.65
CA SER A 659 -21.52 -13.24 2.50
C SER A 659 -20.32 -12.81 1.67
N ASP A 660 -20.23 -11.52 1.30
CA ASP A 660 -19.22 -11.04 0.37
C ASP A 660 -17.83 -10.91 1.02
N THR A 661 -17.06 -12.00 1.00
CA THR A 661 -15.65 -12.07 1.43
C THR A 661 -14.68 -11.39 0.44
N ARG A 662 -15.16 -10.60 -0.54
CA ARG A 662 -14.33 -9.97 -1.57
C ARG A 662 -13.37 -8.91 -1.07
N SER A 663 -13.48 -8.42 0.18
CA SER A 663 -12.59 -7.38 0.71
C SER A 663 -11.11 -7.72 0.55
N GLN A 664 -10.69 -8.99 0.70
CA GLN A 664 -9.29 -9.41 0.49
C GLN A 664 -8.89 -9.56 -0.99
N HIS A 665 -9.86 -9.72 -1.90
CA HIS A 665 -9.62 -10.03 -3.31
C HIS A 665 -9.61 -8.79 -4.22
N ILE A 666 -10.07 -7.63 -3.74
CA ILE A 666 -10.05 -6.38 -4.51
C ILE A 666 -8.68 -5.68 -4.46
N TRP A 667 -7.99 -5.69 -3.32
CA TRP A 667 -6.74 -4.92 -3.10
C TRP A 667 -5.60 -5.15 -4.10
N PRO A 668 -5.37 -6.37 -4.64
CA PRO A 668 -4.34 -6.56 -5.64
C PRO A 668 -4.59 -5.83 -6.97
N ASP A 669 -5.82 -5.35 -7.21
CA ASP A 669 -6.25 -4.75 -8.47
C ASP A 669 -6.87 -3.35 -8.23
N PRO A 670 -6.11 -2.26 -8.52
CA PRO A 670 -6.59 -0.89 -8.32
C PRO A 670 -7.90 -0.56 -9.04
N THR A 671 -8.20 -1.21 -10.17
CA THR A 671 -9.48 -1.02 -10.88
C THR A 671 -10.63 -1.61 -10.07
N LYS A 672 -10.46 -2.81 -9.51
CA LYS A 672 -11.51 -3.40 -8.63
C LYS A 672 -11.72 -2.58 -7.37
N VAL A 673 -10.64 -2.08 -6.77
CA VAL A 673 -10.73 -1.18 -5.60
C VAL A 673 -11.55 0.07 -5.92
N ARG A 674 -11.29 0.68 -7.07
CA ARG A 674 -11.99 1.88 -7.54
C ARG A 674 -13.47 1.62 -7.83
N HIS A 675 -13.81 0.49 -8.46
CA HIS A 675 -15.21 0.09 -8.66
C HIS A 675 -15.94 -0.18 -7.33
N ALA A 676 -15.30 -0.85 -6.37
CA ALA A 676 -15.88 -1.06 -5.04
C ALA A 676 -16.17 0.28 -4.32
N TYR A 677 -15.25 1.24 -4.41
CA TYR A 677 -15.50 2.61 -3.94
C TYR A 677 -16.68 3.27 -4.67
N GLY A 678 -16.75 3.14 -6.01
CA GLY A 678 -17.87 3.64 -6.80
C GLY A 678 -19.21 3.08 -6.36
N ASP A 679 -19.29 1.78 -6.06
CA ASP A 679 -20.49 1.14 -5.52
C ASP A 679 -20.90 1.73 -4.15
N ALA A 680 -19.92 1.93 -3.26
CA ALA A 680 -20.17 2.42 -1.91
C ALA A 680 -20.64 3.89 -1.88
N VAL A 681 -20.06 4.74 -2.73
CA VAL A 681 -20.51 6.13 -2.89
C VAL A 681 -21.90 6.18 -3.52
N ARG A 682 -22.17 5.36 -4.54
CA ARG A 682 -23.52 5.27 -5.13
C ARG A 682 -24.57 4.83 -4.13
N TYR A 683 -24.25 3.87 -3.25
CA TYR A 683 -25.15 3.47 -2.17
C TYR A 683 -25.51 4.68 -1.29
N SER A 684 -24.50 5.36 -0.73
CA SER A 684 -24.68 6.46 0.21
C SER A 684 -25.46 7.64 -0.41
N LEU A 685 -25.14 7.99 -1.67
CA LEU A 685 -25.86 9.03 -2.41
C LEU A 685 -27.32 8.64 -2.68
N ASN A 686 -27.58 7.40 -3.12
CA ASN A 686 -28.94 6.93 -3.38
C ASN A 686 -29.79 6.94 -2.11
N ILE A 687 -29.24 6.51 -0.98
CA ILE A 687 -29.92 6.53 0.32
C ILE A 687 -30.27 7.97 0.71
N LEU A 688 -29.34 8.92 0.59
CA LEU A 688 -29.57 10.31 0.98
C LEU A 688 -30.59 11.01 0.05
N ILE A 689 -30.55 10.73 -1.25
CA ILE A 689 -31.55 11.20 -2.23
C ILE A 689 -32.92 10.61 -1.91
N SER A 690 -33.01 9.29 -1.68
CA SER A 690 -34.27 8.62 -1.34
C SER A 690 -34.84 9.12 -0.01
N TYR A 691 -34.00 9.37 0.99
CA TYR A 691 -34.40 9.95 2.27
C TYR A 691 -35.02 11.33 2.07
N THR A 692 -34.35 12.18 1.30
CA THR A 692 -34.83 13.54 1.00
C THR A 692 -36.15 13.49 0.24
N GLU A 693 -36.28 12.60 -0.75
CA GLU A 693 -37.54 12.43 -1.49
C GLU A 693 -38.71 11.98 -0.59
N THR A 694 -38.44 11.10 0.38
CA THR A 694 -39.47 10.41 1.15
C THR A 694 -39.85 11.13 2.45
N HIS A 695 -38.88 11.74 3.14
CA HIS A 695 -39.03 12.25 4.51
C HIS A 695 -38.87 13.78 4.65
N ALA A 696 -38.41 14.48 3.61
CA ALA A 696 -38.23 15.92 3.70
C ALA A 696 -39.52 16.69 3.38
N ASP A 697 -39.80 17.71 4.21
CA ASP A 697 -40.94 18.60 4.08
C ASP A 697 -40.54 19.93 3.41
N ASP A 698 -41.48 20.87 3.30
CA ASP A 698 -41.25 22.17 2.65
C ASP A 698 -40.27 23.08 3.41
N ASN A 699 -39.98 22.78 4.68
CA ASN A 699 -39.05 23.51 5.53
C ASN A 699 -37.68 22.82 5.65
N PHE A 700 -37.42 21.78 4.85
CA PHE A 700 -36.16 21.06 4.87
C PHE A 700 -35.10 21.72 3.97
N VAL A 701 -33.89 21.86 4.48
CA VAL A 701 -32.70 22.31 3.75
C VAL A 701 -31.57 21.31 3.98
N LEU A 702 -31.10 20.67 2.91
CA LEU A 702 -29.97 19.74 2.95
C LEU A 702 -28.74 20.38 2.32
N ILE A 703 -27.63 20.35 3.06
CA ILE A 703 -26.28 20.64 2.59
C ILE A 703 -25.56 19.29 2.51
N LEU A 704 -25.46 18.73 1.30
CA LEU A 704 -24.80 17.46 1.02
C LEU A 704 -23.38 17.75 0.55
N LEU A 705 -22.37 17.17 1.17
CA LEU A 705 -20.98 17.36 0.74
C LEU A 705 -20.11 16.14 1.02
N GLY A 706 -19.00 16.02 0.29
CA GLY A 706 -17.90 15.17 0.73
C GLY A 706 -17.07 15.82 1.82
N ASP A 707 -16.47 15.00 2.68
CA ASP A 707 -15.47 15.42 3.65
C ASP A 707 -14.08 15.50 2.99
N HIS A 708 -13.68 14.48 2.24
CA HIS A 708 -12.41 14.41 1.53
C HIS A 708 -12.45 13.45 0.33
N GLN A 709 -11.39 13.44 -0.49
CA GLN A 709 -11.21 12.44 -1.53
C GLN A 709 -10.77 11.08 -0.96
N PRO A 710 -11.02 9.94 -1.62
CA PRO A 710 -10.53 8.64 -1.18
C PRO A 710 -9.01 8.51 -1.41
N ALA A 711 -8.41 7.46 -0.83
CA ALA A 711 -6.98 7.21 -0.92
C ALA A 711 -6.44 7.16 -2.38
N PRO A 712 -5.16 7.51 -2.61
CA PRO A 712 -4.47 7.50 -3.92
C PRO A 712 -4.65 6.25 -4.80
N ILE A 713 -4.88 5.07 -4.22
CA ILE A 713 -5.22 3.87 -4.99
C ILE A 713 -6.50 4.05 -5.82
N VAL A 714 -7.44 4.89 -5.35
CA VAL A 714 -8.68 5.28 -6.03
C VAL A 714 -8.50 6.61 -6.77
N THR A 715 -7.92 7.64 -6.16
CA THR A 715 -7.81 8.95 -6.84
C THR A 715 -6.77 8.99 -7.96
N GLY A 716 -5.76 8.13 -7.89
CA GLY A 716 -4.53 8.32 -8.64
C GLY A 716 -3.63 9.38 -8.01
N LYS A 717 -2.36 9.40 -8.42
CA LYS A 717 -1.37 10.34 -7.88
C LYS A 717 -1.59 11.75 -8.44
N GLY A 718 -1.46 12.76 -7.57
CA GLY A 718 -1.54 14.18 -7.95
C GLY A 718 -2.95 14.71 -8.18
N ALA A 719 -3.99 13.96 -7.78
CA ALA A 719 -5.36 14.46 -7.78
C ALA A 719 -5.53 15.67 -6.85
N THR A 720 -6.46 16.57 -7.19
CA THR A 720 -6.85 17.66 -6.29
C THR A 720 -7.56 17.13 -5.04
N TRP A 721 -7.72 17.96 -4.02
CA TRP A 721 -8.46 17.60 -2.80
C TRP A 721 -9.91 18.11 -2.84
N ASP A 722 -10.45 18.23 -4.06
CA ASP A 722 -11.77 18.81 -4.28
C ASP A 722 -12.87 17.77 -4.00
N VAL A 723 -13.91 18.20 -3.28
CA VAL A 723 -15.09 17.41 -2.92
C VAL A 723 -16.35 18.14 -3.41
N PRO A 724 -17.36 17.42 -3.93
CA PRO A 724 -18.63 18.05 -4.31
C PRO A 724 -19.37 18.58 -3.08
N ILE A 725 -20.11 19.67 -3.27
CA ILE A 725 -21.09 20.21 -2.31
C ILE A 725 -22.37 20.59 -3.05
N SER A 726 -23.52 20.34 -2.42
CA SER A 726 -24.86 20.67 -2.93
C SER A 726 -25.75 21.24 -1.84
N ILE A 727 -26.57 22.23 -2.18
CA ILE A 727 -27.72 22.68 -1.37
C ILE A 727 -29.01 22.24 -2.05
N ILE A 728 -29.92 21.63 -1.30
CA ILE A 728 -31.19 21.07 -1.78
C ILE A 728 -32.32 21.55 -0.86
N THR A 729 -33.39 22.13 -1.43
CA THR A 729 -34.58 22.56 -0.66
C THR A 729 -35.79 22.78 -1.57
N LYS A 730 -37.00 22.72 -1.02
CA LYS A 730 -38.23 23.14 -1.70
C LYS A 730 -38.45 24.65 -1.64
N ASP A 731 -37.79 25.36 -0.73
CA ASP A 731 -38.02 26.78 -0.55
C ASP A 731 -37.22 27.64 -1.56
N PRO A 732 -37.87 28.30 -2.54
CA PRO A 732 -37.18 29.11 -3.53
C PRO A 732 -36.47 30.33 -2.91
N THR A 733 -36.88 30.78 -1.72
CA THR A 733 -36.22 31.89 -1.04
C THR A 733 -34.80 31.52 -0.61
N VAL A 734 -34.56 30.30 -0.13
CA VAL A 734 -33.22 29.79 0.21
C VAL A 734 -32.33 29.79 -1.04
N MET A 735 -32.87 29.33 -2.17
CA MET A 735 -32.14 29.34 -3.45
C MET A 735 -31.83 30.77 -3.93
N SER A 736 -32.74 31.72 -3.71
CA SER A 736 -32.52 33.13 -4.06
C SER A 736 -31.39 33.77 -3.25
N HIS A 737 -31.26 33.40 -1.97
CA HIS A 737 -30.20 33.90 -1.09
C HIS A 737 -28.80 33.46 -1.56
N ILE A 738 -28.68 32.25 -2.11
CA ILE A 738 -27.40 31.72 -2.61
C ILE A 738 -27.16 32.00 -4.11
N ALA A 739 -28.04 32.72 -4.79
CA ALA A 739 -27.90 32.97 -6.24
C ALA A 739 -26.57 33.69 -6.60
N SER A 740 -26.06 34.54 -5.70
CA SER A 740 -24.78 35.24 -5.86
C SER A 740 -23.54 34.34 -5.75
N TRP A 741 -23.71 33.07 -5.38
CA TRP A 741 -22.61 32.13 -5.25
C TRP A 741 -22.18 31.52 -6.59
N GLU A 742 -23.00 31.70 -7.64
CA GLU A 742 -22.74 31.18 -8.99
C GLU A 742 -22.58 29.65 -9.04
N TRP A 743 -23.22 28.94 -8.10
CA TRP A 743 -23.30 27.47 -8.10
C TRP A 743 -24.27 26.98 -9.17
N GLN A 744 -23.99 25.81 -9.74
CA GLN A 744 -24.68 25.30 -10.91
C GLN A 744 -25.96 24.53 -10.55
N PRO A 745 -27.01 24.54 -11.39
CA PRO A 745 -28.22 23.74 -11.17
C PRO A 745 -27.94 22.23 -11.13
N GLY A 746 -28.62 21.52 -10.24
CA GLY A 746 -28.54 20.06 -10.10
C GLY A 746 -27.50 19.59 -9.09
N LEU A 747 -27.47 18.28 -8.85
CA LEU A 747 -26.54 17.62 -7.92
C LEU A 747 -25.16 17.32 -8.51
N THR A 748 -24.99 17.44 -9.83
CA THR A 748 -23.74 17.13 -10.53
C THR A 748 -22.98 18.42 -10.89
N PRO A 749 -21.89 18.78 -10.18
CA PRO A 749 -21.08 19.91 -10.56
C PRO A 749 -20.42 19.72 -11.95
N ALA A 750 -20.40 20.79 -12.74
CA ALA A 750 -19.66 20.82 -14.00
C ALA A 750 -18.13 20.71 -13.77
N PRO A 751 -17.33 20.22 -14.74
CA PRO A 751 -15.86 20.15 -14.63
C PRO A 751 -15.17 21.47 -14.28
N ASP A 752 -15.72 22.59 -14.74
CA ASP A 752 -15.22 23.95 -14.50
C ASP A 752 -15.98 24.69 -13.40
N ALA A 753 -16.80 23.99 -12.61
CA ALA A 753 -17.53 24.59 -11.50
C ALA A 753 -16.59 25.20 -10.46
N THR A 754 -17.05 26.28 -9.85
CA THR A 754 -16.30 27.04 -8.83
C THR A 754 -15.82 26.14 -7.70
N VAL A 755 -14.56 26.34 -7.31
CA VAL A 755 -13.94 25.69 -6.15
C VAL A 755 -13.69 26.74 -5.07
N TRP A 756 -14.24 26.52 -3.88
CA TRP A 756 -13.90 27.31 -2.69
C TRP A 756 -13.08 26.48 -1.73
N ARG A 757 -12.19 27.10 -0.95
CA ARG A 757 -11.65 26.39 0.21
C ARG A 757 -12.74 26.15 1.24
N MET A 758 -12.77 24.96 1.83
CA MET A 758 -13.81 24.54 2.78
C MET A 758 -13.92 25.46 4.01
N ASP A 759 -12.81 26.04 4.47
CA ASP A 759 -12.78 27.01 5.58
C ASP A 759 -13.60 28.29 5.29
N THR A 760 -13.83 28.62 4.03
CA THR A 760 -14.61 29.81 3.67
C THR A 760 -16.12 29.60 3.74
N PHE A 761 -16.60 28.35 3.83
CA PHE A 761 -18.03 28.04 3.76
C PHE A 761 -18.81 28.63 4.94
N ARG A 762 -18.34 28.44 6.19
CA ARG A 762 -19.03 28.92 7.41
C ARG A 762 -19.41 30.39 7.29
N ASP A 763 -18.44 31.24 6.99
CA ASP A 763 -18.62 32.69 7.00
C ASP A 763 -19.48 33.17 5.85
N ARG A 764 -19.36 32.53 4.67
CA ARG A 764 -20.24 32.80 3.53
C ARG A 764 -21.68 32.41 3.87
N PHE A 765 -21.88 31.24 4.47
CA PHE A 765 -23.19 30.76 4.88
C PHE A 765 -23.84 31.70 5.91
N LEU A 766 -23.12 32.02 7.00
CA LEU A 766 -23.62 32.94 8.03
C LEU A 766 -23.92 34.33 7.46
N ARG A 767 -23.08 34.86 6.57
CA ARG A 767 -23.29 36.17 5.93
C ARG A 767 -24.47 36.18 4.96
N THR A 768 -24.73 35.07 4.28
CA THR A 768 -25.86 34.95 3.34
C THR A 768 -27.21 34.87 4.07
N PHE A 769 -27.27 34.16 5.20
CA PHE A 769 -28.53 33.87 5.89
C PHE A 769 -28.79 34.72 7.15
N SER A 770 -27.88 35.63 7.49
CA SER A 770 -28.04 36.62 8.56
C SER A 770 -28.21 38.03 7.96
N PRO A 771 -28.84 38.99 8.66
CA PRO A 771 -28.98 40.36 8.18
C PRO A 771 -27.60 40.99 7.94
N ARG A 772 -27.46 41.75 6.84
CA ARG A 772 -26.31 42.63 6.67
C ARG A 772 -26.44 43.77 7.66
N SER A 773 -25.56 43.84 8.65
CA SER A 773 -25.35 45.09 9.36
C SER A 773 -24.57 46.00 8.41
N ASP A 774 -25.21 47.03 7.87
CA ASP A 774 -24.59 48.05 7.00
C ASP A 774 -23.56 48.94 7.75
N SER A 775 -22.96 48.45 8.84
CA SER A 775 -22.09 49.20 9.75
C SER A 775 -20.64 48.72 9.82
N ALA A 776 -20.19 47.81 8.95
CA ALA A 776 -18.76 47.49 8.82
C ALA A 776 -18.13 48.26 7.63
N PRO A 777 -17.05 49.03 7.82
CA PRO A 777 -16.42 49.77 6.73
C PRO A 777 -15.84 48.84 5.67
N SER A 778 -16.08 49.20 4.41
CA SER A 778 -15.54 48.62 3.18
C SER A 778 -14.12 48.04 3.34
N ALA A 779 -13.98 46.75 3.04
CA ALA A 779 -12.70 46.04 2.91
C ALA A 779 -11.99 46.38 1.57
N ALA A 780 -11.94 47.67 1.21
CA ALA A 780 -11.05 48.18 0.17
C ALA A 780 -9.85 48.84 0.86
N ALA A 781 -8.90 48.00 1.30
CA ALA A 781 -7.50 48.27 1.66
C ALA A 781 -7.08 47.51 2.92
N ARG A 782 -6.74 46.21 2.78
CA ARG A 782 -5.65 45.55 3.52
C ARG A 782 -5.03 44.46 2.67
#